data_AF-A0A7C1V333-F1
#
_entry.id   AF-A0A7C1V333-F1
#
_cell.length_a   1.000
_cell.length_b   1.000
_cell.length_c   1.000
_cell.angle_alpha   90.00
_cell.angle_beta   90.00
_cell.angle_gamma   90.00
#
_symmetry.space_group_name_H-M   'P 1'
#
loop_
_entity.id
_entity.type
_entity.pdbx_description
1 polymer ?
#
loop_
_entity_poly.entity_id
_entity_poly.type
_entity_poly.pdbx_seq_one_letter_code
_entity_poly.pdbx_strand_id
1 'polypeptide(L)'
;MSDRFRIFLPFISWGREEDPPEVLCGKGIWARPRPDPTSELERAIEIAQQVGATHVLYKVAHGADYFVGSIQAAQRIADAGLTPLGWMWLLLDDPAGEAQAAARAFEDGFQGLVFDTEDVCSGKSDEARTLARAAQDAHLDLTRLYNCSFPNILHHRDLPYDELNEICRGGLMPMAYGSFFAPGDPTPWEDQARRVIDEWTYGHYETWCGEQQTTCPPLHPVLGPYHDEYGGVQMGPEEFQVWLERLAAHGPTFVSVFTATVIGDALLPLIRDFPLGGEQEKKLLLPETVWIRLLEGAVLHENADPASRRLQAVIYGTGLRGLSRRKGADGRLWLQVRAPDSRVGWVPEDHLAPTDPGPPPSLPIPSPAPPGQLTHVWTEQEVNYRDQPVVQADTLIGRLYPGARMRILEDPALARTKVGVPGQWLNVQLEPEGPQGWVAAWYVTDRAPTQEEPSRATHVCVQSKIGLNLRATPSTSGKKTWHVPDGTVLEVLEDHQQAAKKIGVQGRWIRVRTPSLHEGHVASWLLSGDVPPDNRQPVADTALPFGECAWIFGIHGVGVNETADFRHLFHGSGKTGWVLFTESIGCNPNGLGSDEHRRNRLWEWARGGYGIIIRLNYGYHTAGTLPEPRYYEGFAATCARYAELYLKHPEEDPRKYTWIITIGNEQNNPREWPREGHPPEPITCEQYARAFNLAYRAIKAVLPNVRVVPGAVDPYNAELQRPLDYFVQMLAGIEELDGLALHTYTHGPDVNLITALRKFTDDPIKDHYYDFQAYRPFVEVIPSRWRDSPVYITETNHWTKKDGSLGWEDRNIGWVQAAYKEIHRWNSAPHAQQIHCLLLYRWQGDEWAIDIRDQVQADFRKALSRDYRWRR
;
A
#
# COMPACT_ATOMS: atom_id res chain seq x y z
N MET A 1 10.10 -49.14 8.11
CA MET A 1 11.56 -48.86 8.07
C MET A 1 11.71 -47.42 8.52
N SER A 2 11.63 -47.16 9.82
CA SER A 2 12.69 -47.24 10.84
C SER A 2 13.81 -46.24 10.61
N ASP A 3 13.81 -45.22 11.47
CA ASP A 3 14.96 -44.62 12.15
C ASP A 3 16.22 -44.30 11.34
N ARG A 4 16.49 -42.99 11.23
CA ARG A 4 17.79 -42.43 11.63
C ARG A 4 17.77 -40.89 11.68
N PHE A 5 18.43 -40.37 12.72
CA PHE A 5 18.82 -38.98 13.01
C PHE A 5 17.87 -38.11 13.85
N ARG A 6 18.01 -38.27 15.17
CA ARG A 6 17.99 -37.16 16.14
C ARG A 6 19.43 -36.77 16.51
N ILE A 7 19.58 -35.48 16.81
CA ILE A 7 20.54 -34.77 17.70
C ILE A 7 21.45 -33.79 16.95
N PHE A 8 21.08 -32.50 16.98
CA PHE A 8 21.81 -31.34 17.53
C PHE A 8 21.12 -30.06 17.04
N LEU A 9 20.65 -29.20 17.97
CA LEU A 9 20.67 -27.73 17.90
C LEU A 9 20.13 -27.17 19.25
N PRO A 10 20.82 -26.20 19.88
CA PRO A 10 20.45 -25.65 21.17
C PRO A 10 19.31 -24.64 21.06
N PHE A 11 18.70 -24.34 22.20
CA PHE A 11 17.68 -23.31 22.41
C PHE A 11 17.99 -21.99 21.68
N ILE A 12 17.07 -21.54 20.83
CA ILE A 12 16.99 -20.15 20.39
C ILE A 12 15.71 -19.59 21.02
N SER A 13 15.88 -18.68 21.98
CA SER A 13 14.80 -17.86 22.50
C SER A 13 14.29 -16.95 21.38
N TRP A 14 12.98 -16.91 21.21
CA TRP A 14 12.31 -15.98 20.32
C TRP A 14 12.58 -14.55 20.80
N GLY A 15 13.19 -13.74 19.94
CA GLY A 15 13.37 -12.30 20.17
C GLY A 15 12.01 -11.63 20.35
N ARG A 16 11.91 -10.80 21.39
CA ARG A 16 10.76 -9.93 21.66
C ARG A 16 10.59 -8.94 20.50
N GLU A 17 9.35 -8.53 20.27
CA GLU A 17 9.05 -7.25 19.62
C GLU A 17 9.96 -6.17 20.21
N GLU A 18 10.62 -5.38 19.36
CA GLU A 18 11.42 -4.23 19.82
C GLU A 18 10.45 -3.23 20.48
N ASP A 19 10.47 -3.21 21.81
CA ASP A 19 9.88 -2.14 22.61
C ASP A 19 10.45 -0.78 22.12
N PRO A 20 9.66 0.31 22.13
CA PRO A 20 10.20 1.64 21.89
C PRO A 20 11.42 1.89 22.81
N PRO A 21 12.47 2.58 22.34
CA PRO A 21 13.68 2.79 23.13
C PRO A 21 13.31 3.36 24.50
N GLU A 22 13.70 2.65 25.56
CA GLU A 22 13.45 3.07 26.93
C GLU A 22 14.20 4.39 27.16
N VAL A 23 13.46 5.49 27.33
CA VAL A 23 14.05 6.82 27.54
C VAL A 23 14.89 6.79 28.82
N LEU A 24 16.15 7.22 28.72
CA LEU A 24 17.05 7.28 29.86
C LEU A 24 16.42 8.14 30.98
N CYS A 25 16.42 7.61 32.21
CA CYS A 25 15.77 8.22 33.36
C CYS A 25 16.69 8.26 34.59
N GLY A 26 16.62 9.35 35.35
CA GLY A 26 17.36 9.50 36.61
C GLY A 26 18.47 10.54 36.56
N LYS A 27 19.52 10.35 37.35
CA LYS A 27 20.67 11.27 37.39
C LYS A 27 21.96 10.51 37.11
N GLY A 28 22.91 11.17 36.46
CA GLY A 28 24.22 10.61 36.11
C GLY A 28 25.38 11.43 36.66
N ILE A 29 26.45 10.76 37.11
CA ILE A 29 27.70 11.42 37.51
C ILE A 29 28.84 10.92 36.63
N TRP A 30 29.57 11.84 36.00
CA TRP A 30 30.67 11.48 35.09
C TRP A 30 31.99 11.33 35.86
N ALA A 31 32.82 10.37 35.43
CA ALA A 31 34.13 10.07 36.01
C ALA A 31 35.16 9.68 34.94
N ARG A 32 36.43 9.84 35.29
CA ARG A 32 37.60 9.51 34.45
C ARG A 32 38.63 8.67 35.22
N PRO A 33 39.42 7.82 34.55
CA PRO A 33 40.55 7.14 35.17
C PRO A 33 41.59 8.15 35.71
N ARG A 34 42.09 7.94 36.94
CA ARG A 34 43.13 8.76 37.58
C ARG A 34 44.18 7.90 38.29
N PRO A 35 45.44 8.37 38.46
CA PRO A 35 46.50 7.58 39.09
C PRO A 35 46.47 7.35 40.63
N ASP A 36 45.90 8.22 41.49
CA ASP A 36 45.88 8.07 42.99
C ASP A 36 45.02 9.18 43.68
N PRO A 37 44.78 9.23 45.03
CA PRO A 37 43.95 8.43 45.94
C PRO A 37 42.67 9.19 46.40
N THR A 38 41.78 9.54 45.49
CA THR A 38 40.32 9.60 45.74
C THR A 38 39.72 9.30 44.39
N SER A 39 39.94 8.07 43.93
CA SER A 39 39.73 7.70 42.53
C SER A 39 38.39 8.28 42.06
N GLU A 40 38.40 9.01 40.95
CA GLU A 40 37.25 9.82 40.50
C GLU A 40 36.00 8.95 40.33
N LEU A 41 36.20 7.65 40.08
CA LEU A 41 35.18 6.61 40.15
C LEU A 41 34.54 6.44 41.54
N GLU A 42 35.34 6.24 42.59
CA GLU A 42 34.84 6.12 43.97
C GLU A 42 34.13 7.41 44.39
N ARG A 43 34.70 8.58 44.05
CA ARG A 43 34.04 9.86 44.29
C ARG A 43 32.71 9.98 43.54
N ALA A 44 32.63 9.50 42.29
CA ALA A 44 31.38 9.50 41.54
C ALA A 44 30.33 8.59 42.16
N ILE A 45 30.72 7.41 42.66
CA ILE A 45 29.84 6.48 43.38
C ILE A 45 29.34 7.13 44.69
N GLU A 46 30.23 7.75 45.46
CA GLU A 46 29.87 8.47 46.69
C GLU A 46 28.88 9.60 46.43
N ILE A 47 29.14 10.44 45.42
CA ILE A 47 28.22 11.52 45.00
C ILE A 47 26.89 10.91 44.57
N ALA A 48 26.92 9.89 43.71
CA ALA A 48 25.72 9.27 43.16
C ALA A 48 24.80 8.75 44.28
N GLN A 49 25.35 8.09 45.29
CA GLN A 49 24.60 7.62 46.45
C GLN A 49 24.01 8.78 47.29
N GLN A 50 24.75 9.87 47.45
CA GLN A 50 24.29 11.04 48.23
C GLN A 50 23.17 11.83 47.54
N VAL A 51 23.19 11.89 46.21
CA VAL A 51 22.23 12.67 45.42
C VAL A 51 21.08 11.83 44.85
N GLY A 52 21.08 10.52 45.12
CA GLY A 52 20.09 9.59 44.56
C GLY A 52 20.22 9.44 43.04
N ALA A 53 21.43 9.55 42.50
CA ALA A 53 21.71 9.26 41.11
C ALA A 53 21.59 7.75 40.83
N THR A 54 21.26 7.43 39.59
CA THR A 54 21.04 6.06 39.12
C THR A 54 22.18 5.57 38.23
N HIS A 55 22.97 6.48 37.65
CA HIS A 55 23.99 6.16 36.67
C HIS A 55 25.35 6.76 37.04
N VAL A 56 26.42 6.06 36.66
CA VAL A 56 27.79 6.61 36.62
C VAL A 56 28.31 6.46 35.20
N LEU A 57 28.78 7.57 34.62
CA LEU A 57 29.33 7.63 33.27
C LEU A 57 30.86 7.63 33.36
N TYR A 58 31.50 6.51 33.02
CA TYR A 58 32.94 6.33 33.21
C TYR A 58 33.70 6.33 31.88
N LYS A 59 34.84 7.03 31.81
CA LYS A 59 35.63 7.09 30.59
C LYS A 59 36.30 5.75 30.32
N VAL A 60 35.96 5.11 29.21
CA VAL A 60 36.43 3.77 28.85
C VAL A 60 37.49 3.77 27.75
N ALA A 61 37.53 4.82 26.92
CA ALA A 61 38.47 4.91 25.82
C ALA A 61 38.81 6.36 25.41
N HIS A 62 39.86 6.49 24.61
CA HIS A 62 40.23 7.70 23.89
C HIS A 62 40.53 7.33 22.44
N GLY A 63 39.64 7.69 21.51
CA GLY A 63 39.59 7.06 20.20
C GLY A 63 39.48 5.54 20.30
N ALA A 64 40.28 4.82 19.50
CA ALA A 64 40.36 3.36 19.53
C ALA A 64 41.10 2.78 20.76
N ASP A 65 41.79 3.62 21.55
CA ASP A 65 42.58 3.16 22.69
C ASP A 65 41.68 2.91 23.91
N TYR A 66 41.31 1.64 24.12
CA TYR A 66 40.48 1.19 25.23
C TYR A 66 41.28 0.99 26.52
N PHE A 67 40.79 1.51 27.65
CA PHE A 67 41.51 1.47 28.92
C PHE A 67 41.39 0.12 29.64
N VAL A 68 42.53 -0.41 30.09
CA VAL A 68 42.64 -1.73 30.73
C VAL A 68 41.79 -1.88 32.01
N GLY A 69 41.51 -0.77 32.71
CA GLY A 69 40.75 -0.76 33.97
C GLY A 69 39.22 -0.69 33.83
N SER A 70 38.69 -0.66 32.60
CA SER A 70 37.26 -0.39 32.34
C SER A 70 36.34 -1.49 32.88
N ILE A 71 36.71 -2.77 32.76
CA ILE A 71 35.92 -3.88 33.31
C ILE A 71 35.80 -3.83 34.83
N GLN A 72 36.89 -3.48 35.54
CA GLN A 72 36.85 -3.32 36.99
C GLN A 72 35.98 -2.12 37.38
N ALA A 73 35.99 -1.05 36.58
CA ALA A 73 35.14 0.11 36.80
C ALA A 73 33.64 -0.24 36.64
N ALA A 74 33.27 -0.95 35.57
CA ALA A 74 31.89 -1.39 35.35
C ALA A 74 31.38 -2.27 36.50
N GLN A 75 32.20 -3.25 36.93
CA GLN A 75 31.91 -4.11 38.08
C GLN A 75 31.72 -3.29 39.35
N ARG A 76 32.62 -2.33 39.62
CA ARG A 76 32.57 -1.51 40.82
C ARG A 76 31.31 -0.62 40.88
N ILE A 77 30.88 -0.06 39.75
CA ILE A 77 29.64 0.73 39.64
C ILE A 77 28.42 -0.16 39.88
N ALA A 78 28.38 -1.33 39.25
CA ALA A 78 27.28 -2.28 39.41
C ALA A 78 27.17 -2.80 40.85
N ASP A 79 28.30 -3.12 41.49
CA ASP A 79 28.37 -3.54 42.90
C ASP A 79 27.86 -2.45 43.86
N ALA A 80 27.93 -1.18 43.46
CA ALA A 80 27.37 -0.05 44.21
C ALA A 80 25.86 0.15 43.97
N GLY A 81 25.23 -0.69 43.14
CA GLY A 81 23.80 -0.62 42.80
C GLY A 81 23.46 0.43 41.73
N LEU A 82 24.47 0.91 40.99
CA LEU A 82 24.35 1.95 39.98
C LEU A 82 24.46 1.36 38.58
N THR A 83 23.92 2.04 37.57
CA THR A 83 24.04 1.64 36.17
C THR A 83 25.33 2.19 35.54
N PRO A 84 26.27 1.34 35.09
CA PRO A 84 27.47 1.79 34.39
C PRO A 84 27.15 2.19 32.95
N LEU A 85 27.46 3.43 32.57
CA LEU A 85 27.54 3.87 31.17
C LEU A 85 29.00 4.20 30.84
N GLY A 86 29.47 3.74 29.69
CA GLY A 86 30.81 4.09 29.21
C GLY A 86 30.76 5.42 28.46
N TRP A 87 31.87 6.14 28.42
CA TRP A 87 32.04 7.21 27.43
C TRP A 87 33.45 7.21 26.85
N MET A 88 33.58 7.67 25.63
CA MET A 88 34.87 7.81 24.95
C MET A 88 34.98 9.17 24.30
N TRP A 89 36.19 9.74 24.32
CA TRP A 89 36.48 10.89 23.47
C TRP A 89 36.64 10.39 22.05
N LEU A 90 35.71 10.77 21.18
CA LEU A 90 35.70 10.37 19.78
C LEU A 90 36.73 11.21 19.00
N LEU A 91 37.55 10.55 18.19
CA LEU A 91 38.55 11.21 17.34
C LEU A 91 38.22 11.05 15.85
N LEU A 92 37.57 9.95 15.46
CA LEU A 92 37.30 9.56 14.07
C LEU A 92 38.55 9.30 13.22
N ASP A 93 39.70 9.07 13.86
CA ASP A 93 40.96 8.73 13.16
C ASP A 93 41.05 7.22 12.84
N ASP A 94 40.39 6.38 13.64
CA ASP A 94 40.20 4.94 13.39
C ASP A 94 38.75 4.53 13.73
N PRO A 95 37.78 4.82 12.83
CA PRO A 95 36.35 4.54 13.09
C PRO A 95 36.04 3.07 13.38
N ALA A 96 36.82 2.14 12.80
CA ALA A 96 36.64 0.71 13.05
C ALA A 96 37.16 0.31 14.44
N GLY A 97 38.32 0.83 14.84
CA GLY A 97 38.86 0.65 16.19
C GLY A 97 37.97 1.29 17.27
N GLU A 98 37.40 2.47 16.99
CA GLU A 98 36.45 3.15 17.88
C GLU A 98 35.14 2.36 18.05
N ALA A 99 34.60 1.78 16.98
CA ALA A 99 33.46 0.86 17.06
C ALA A 99 33.79 -0.41 17.86
N GLN A 100 35.02 -0.92 17.76
CA GLN A 100 35.47 -2.07 18.58
C GLN A 100 35.63 -1.69 20.05
N ALA A 101 36.14 -0.50 20.36
CA ALA A 101 36.20 0.02 21.73
C ALA A 101 34.78 0.18 22.32
N ALA A 102 33.81 0.59 21.50
CA ALA A 102 32.40 0.63 21.89
C ALA A 102 31.84 -0.76 22.21
N ALA A 103 32.07 -1.74 21.32
CA ALA A 103 31.70 -3.13 21.55
C ALA A 103 32.33 -3.69 22.84
N ARG A 104 33.62 -3.37 23.06
CA ARG A 104 34.35 -3.82 24.24
C ARG A 104 33.77 -3.27 25.54
N ALA A 105 33.26 -2.03 25.54
CA ALA A 105 32.56 -1.48 26.70
C ALA A 105 31.33 -2.32 27.08
N PHE A 106 30.52 -2.73 26.10
CA PHE A 106 29.38 -3.62 26.36
C PHE A 106 29.82 -4.99 26.89
N GLU A 107 30.88 -5.58 26.33
CA GLU A 107 31.47 -6.84 26.81
C GLU A 107 31.95 -6.75 28.26
N ASP A 108 32.52 -5.61 28.65
CA ASP A 108 33.03 -5.34 29.99
C ASP A 108 31.90 -5.00 31.01
N GLY A 109 30.64 -4.94 30.57
CA GLY A 109 29.46 -4.82 31.43
C GLY A 109 28.84 -3.42 31.50
N PHE A 110 29.27 -2.47 30.66
CA PHE A 110 28.57 -1.20 30.51
C PHE A 110 27.21 -1.39 29.82
N GLN A 111 26.19 -0.69 30.32
CA GLN A 111 24.81 -0.80 29.79
C GLN A 111 24.50 0.21 28.69
N GLY A 112 25.48 1.02 28.29
CA GLY A 112 25.40 1.96 27.18
C GLY A 112 26.72 2.71 27.02
N LEU A 113 26.85 3.43 25.90
CA LEU A 113 28.06 4.17 25.56
C LEU A 113 27.73 5.56 25.01
N VAL A 114 28.47 6.56 25.48
CA VAL A 114 28.44 7.92 24.96
C VAL A 114 29.66 8.19 24.07
N PHE A 115 29.42 8.61 22.84
CA PHE A 115 30.44 9.21 21.97
C PHE A 115 30.53 10.70 22.27
N ASP A 116 31.67 11.13 22.80
CA ASP A 116 31.95 12.53 23.09
C ASP A 116 32.56 13.20 21.84
N THR A 117 31.70 13.95 21.13
CA THR A 117 31.95 14.52 19.80
C THR A 117 32.21 16.01 19.93
N GLU A 118 33.49 16.39 19.79
CA GLU A 118 33.96 17.78 19.88
C GLU A 118 34.65 18.22 18.56
N ASP A 119 35.32 19.38 18.57
CA ASP A 119 35.94 20.02 17.40
C ASP A 119 36.92 19.12 16.62
N VAL A 120 37.54 18.13 17.27
CA VAL A 120 38.41 17.14 16.62
C VAL A 120 37.69 16.31 15.55
N CYS A 121 36.35 16.24 15.62
CA CYS A 121 35.48 15.56 14.66
C CYS A 121 34.99 16.47 13.52
N SER A 122 35.34 17.76 13.54
CA SER A 122 34.91 18.73 12.52
C SER A 122 35.33 18.31 11.12
N GLY A 123 34.36 18.29 10.20
CA GLY A 123 34.55 17.92 8.80
C GLY A 123 34.74 16.43 8.53
N LYS A 124 34.63 15.55 9.54
CA LYS A 124 34.87 14.09 9.42
C LYS A 124 33.58 13.27 9.18
N SER A 125 32.70 13.75 8.30
CA SER A 125 31.41 13.08 8.02
C SER A 125 31.56 11.68 7.39
N ASP A 126 32.58 11.46 6.55
CA ASP A 126 32.78 10.14 5.91
C ASP A 126 33.33 9.11 6.90
N GLU A 127 34.19 9.54 7.82
CA GLU A 127 34.69 8.76 8.93
C GLU A 127 33.56 8.41 9.91
N ALA A 128 32.68 9.37 10.23
CA ALA A 128 31.48 9.12 11.03
C ALA A 128 30.51 8.13 10.38
N ARG A 129 30.29 8.20 9.05
CA ARG A 129 29.56 7.15 8.30
C ARG A 129 30.23 5.78 8.39
N THR A 130 31.55 5.76 8.51
CA THR A 130 32.32 4.52 8.64
C THR A 130 32.19 3.95 10.05
N LEU A 131 32.23 4.79 11.07
CA LEU A 131 31.90 4.43 12.46
C LEU A 131 30.47 3.87 12.55
N ALA A 132 29.49 4.54 11.93
CA ALA A 132 28.09 4.13 11.93
C ALA A 132 27.91 2.72 11.35
N ARG A 133 28.53 2.45 10.19
CA ARG A 133 28.53 1.11 9.58
C ARG A 133 29.23 0.09 10.46
N ALA A 134 30.41 0.42 11.01
CA ALA A 134 31.14 -0.49 11.88
C ALA A 134 30.37 -0.84 13.17
N ALA A 135 29.67 0.13 13.77
CA ALA A 135 28.80 -0.10 14.92
C ALA A 135 27.61 -1.01 14.60
N GLN A 136 27.01 -0.86 13.41
CA GLN A 136 25.93 -1.72 12.93
C GLN A 136 26.41 -3.15 12.62
N ASP A 137 27.58 -3.28 11.99
CA ASP A 137 28.22 -4.57 11.69
C ASP A 137 28.66 -5.30 12.96
N ALA A 138 29.07 -4.57 14.00
CA ALA A 138 29.32 -5.09 15.34
C ALA A 138 28.04 -5.42 16.13
N HIS A 139 26.86 -5.16 15.56
CA HIS A 139 25.54 -5.41 16.17
C HIS A 139 25.36 -4.73 17.53
N LEU A 140 25.89 -3.50 17.69
CA LEU A 140 25.68 -2.72 18.90
C LEU A 140 24.20 -2.34 19.08
N ASP A 141 23.75 -2.30 20.34
CA ASP A 141 22.42 -1.79 20.65
C ASP A 141 22.39 -0.27 20.49
N LEU A 142 21.90 0.18 19.33
CA LEU A 142 21.82 1.59 18.96
C LEU A 142 20.95 2.42 19.91
N THR A 143 19.99 1.79 20.61
CA THR A 143 19.16 2.48 21.62
C THR A 143 19.91 2.79 22.90
N ARG A 144 21.11 2.24 23.06
CA ARG A 144 22.02 2.44 24.20
C ARG A 144 23.28 3.19 23.82
N LEU A 145 23.32 3.75 22.60
CA LEU A 145 24.37 4.65 22.14
C LEU A 145 23.86 6.10 22.22
N TYR A 146 24.71 6.98 22.71
CA TYR A 146 24.41 8.39 22.93
C TYR A 146 25.50 9.25 22.29
N ASN A 147 25.13 10.46 21.87
CA ASN A 147 26.08 11.44 21.35
C ASN A 147 26.18 12.61 22.34
N CYS A 148 27.35 12.91 22.88
CA CYS A 148 27.61 14.08 23.72
C CYS A 148 28.33 15.14 22.89
N SER A 149 27.85 16.38 22.90
CA SER A 149 28.43 17.44 22.09
C SER A 149 27.97 18.84 22.52
N PHE A 150 28.39 19.87 21.80
CA PHE A 150 28.08 21.27 22.10
C PHE A 150 26.56 21.55 22.18
N PRO A 151 26.12 22.44 23.09
CA PRO A 151 24.71 22.71 23.28
C PRO A 151 24.09 23.57 22.18
N ASN A 152 24.90 24.34 21.46
CA ASN A 152 24.49 25.27 20.41
C ASN A 152 24.56 24.62 19.01
N ILE A 153 23.95 23.44 18.84
CA ILE A 153 24.07 22.57 17.64
C ILE A 153 24.04 23.29 16.28
N LEU A 154 23.18 24.31 16.11
CA LEU A 154 23.08 25.07 14.86
C LEU A 154 24.36 25.84 14.48
N HIS A 155 25.26 26.11 15.42
CA HIS A 155 26.55 26.75 15.18
C HIS A 155 27.67 25.75 14.86
N HIS A 156 27.46 24.45 15.10
CA HIS A 156 28.45 23.39 14.88
C HIS A 156 28.00 22.42 13.76
N ARG A 157 27.48 22.96 12.65
CA ARG A 157 27.02 22.15 11.49
C ARG A 157 28.14 21.38 10.78
N ASP A 158 29.38 21.70 11.09
CA ASP A 158 30.59 21.02 10.64
C ASP A 158 30.88 19.72 11.41
N LEU A 159 30.24 19.50 12.57
CA LEU A 159 30.28 18.21 13.27
C LEU A 159 29.28 17.22 12.66
N PRO A 160 29.60 15.91 12.66
CA PRO A 160 28.82 14.88 11.98
C PRO A 160 27.59 14.43 12.78
N TYR A 161 26.73 15.38 13.18
CA TYR A 161 25.53 15.09 13.96
C TYR A 161 24.58 14.15 13.22
N ASP A 162 24.31 14.41 11.94
CA ASP A 162 23.36 13.63 11.15
C ASP A 162 23.82 12.17 11.03
N GLU A 163 25.11 11.94 10.76
CA GLU A 163 25.69 10.60 10.68
C GLU A 163 25.68 9.87 12.03
N LEU A 164 26.05 10.56 13.11
CA LEU A 164 26.07 9.95 14.45
C LEU A 164 24.66 9.66 14.97
N ASN A 165 23.66 10.45 14.59
CA ASN A 165 22.26 10.22 14.97
C ASN A 165 21.68 8.94 14.34
N GLU A 166 22.25 8.41 13.26
CA GLU A 166 21.83 7.10 12.71
C GLU A 166 22.03 5.96 13.72
N ILE A 167 23.08 6.07 14.54
CA ILE A 167 23.49 5.06 15.53
C ILE A 167 23.24 5.46 16.98
N CYS A 168 23.23 6.75 17.33
CA CYS A 168 23.03 7.24 18.70
C CYS A 168 21.55 7.44 19.04
N ARG A 169 20.77 6.36 18.99
CA ARG A 169 19.30 6.43 19.19
C ARG A 169 18.90 6.55 20.66
N GLY A 170 19.82 6.37 21.59
CA GLY A 170 19.57 6.58 23.03
C GLY A 170 19.39 8.05 23.40
N GLY A 171 20.00 8.96 22.64
CA GLY A 171 19.80 10.39 22.81
C GLY A 171 21.03 11.26 22.53
N LEU A 172 20.78 12.55 22.44
CA LEU A 172 21.79 13.61 22.45
C LEU A 172 22.02 14.09 23.89
N MET A 173 23.28 14.28 24.27
CA MET A 173 23.74 14.76 25.57
C MET A 173 24.46 16.11 25.43
N PRO A 174 23.73 17.24 25.40
CA PRO A 174 24.33 18.56 25.26
C PRO A 174 25.22 18.93 26.45
N MET A 175 26.43 19.43 26.18
CA MET A 175 27.35 19.98 27.17
C MET A 175 26.86 21.34 27.67
N ALA A 176 25.92 21.37 28.60
CA ALA A 176 25.41 22.60 29.22
C ALA A 176 26.36 23.11 30.33
N TYR A 177 27.52 23.62 29.91
CA TYR A 177 28.63 23.97 30.82
C TYR A 177 28.70 25.48 31.11
N GLY A 178 29.12 25.84 32.32
CA GLY A 178 29.44 27.22 32.68
C GLY A 178 30.65 27.78 31.95
N SER A 179 31.54 26.90 31.45
CA SER A 179 32.80 27.25 30.81
C SER A 179 32.65 28.03 29.49
N PHE A 180 31.44 28.13 28.93
CA PHE A 180 31.15 29.08 27.84
C PHE A 180 31.24 30.54 28.28
N PHE A 181 31.27 30.81 29.59
CA PHE A 181 31.58 32.11 30.18
C PHE A 181 32.83 31.99 31.02
N ALA A 182 33.85 32.78 30.67
CA ALA A 182 35.13 32.76 31.36
C ALA A 182 34.99 33.23 32.82
N PRO A 183 35.92 32.84 33.72
CA PRO A 183 35.92 33.31 35.10
C PRO A 183 35.89 34.84 35.18
N GLY A 184 34.86 35.39 35.83
CA GLY A 184 34.68 36.85 35.99
C GLY A 184 33.94 37.55 34.83
N ASP A 185 33.31 36.81 33.91
CA ASP A 185 32.42 37.40 32.90
C ASP A 185 31.32 38.26 33.57
N PRO A 186 31.09 39.51 33.10
CA PRO A 186 30.12 40.42 33.71
C PRO A 186 28.66 40.06 33.40
N THR A 187 28.38 39.08 32.54
CA THR A 187 27.03 38.63 32.21
C THR A 187 26.35 38.07 33.46
N PRO A 188 25.14 38.53 33.82
CA PRO A 188 24.39 37.96 34.95
C PRO A 188 24.17 36.45 34.81
N TRP A 189 24.24 35.70 35.91
CA TRP A 189 24.05 34.24 35.90
C TRP A 189 22.74 33.80 35.24
N GLU A 190 21.67 34.56 35.44
CA GLU A 190 20.37 34.35 34.78
C GLU A 190 20.48 34.36 33.26
N ASP A 191 21.24 35.31 32.70
CA ASP A 191 21.43 35.45 31.25
C ASP A 191 22.41 34.41 30.69
N GLN A 192 23.37 33.98 31.50
CA GLN A 192 24.26 32.87 31.16
C GLN A 192 23.46 31.56 31.07
N ALA A 193 22.71 31.23 32.12
CA ALA A 193 21.88 30.03 32.20
C ALA A 193 20.79 30.03 31.12
N ARG A 194 20.10 31.14 30.91
CA ARG A 194 19.10 31.30 29.84
C ARG A 194 19.70 31.03 28.45
N ARG A 195 20.92 31.52 28.19
CA ARG A 195 21.58 31.32 26.90
C ARG A 195 22.02 29.87 26.70
N VAL A 196 22.64 29.25 27.71
CA VAL A 196 23.15 27.88 27.56
C VAL A 196 22.02 26.85 27.62
N ILE A 197 21.07 27.01 28.53
CA ILE A 197 19.95 26.07 28.72
C ILE A 197 18.82 26.36 27.74
N ASP A 198 18.20 27.53 27.82
CA ASP A 198 16.97 27.79 27.05
C ASP A 198 17.26 28.00 25.56
N GLU A 199 18.23 28.87 25.21
CA GLU A 199 18.51 29.20 23.82
C GLU A 199 19.29 28.09 23.11
N TRP A 200 20.41 27.65 23.68
CA TRP A 200 21.29 26.68 23.03
C TRP A 200 20.78 25.26 23.22
N THR A 201 20.81 24.73 24.45
CA THR A 201 20.49 23.32 24.73
C THR A 201 19.12 22.91 24.20
N TYR A 202 18.06 23.67 24.50
CA TYR A 202 16.70 23.36 24.06
C TYR A 202 16.32 24.10 22.77
N GLY A 203 16.52 25.41 22.68
CA GLY A 203 16.05 26.22 21.54
C GLY A 203 16.69 25.87 20.20
N HIS A 204 18.02 25.70 20.16
CA HIS A 204 18.71 25.28 18.94
C HIS A 204 18.39 23.83 18.59
N TYR A 205 18.24 22.96 19.59
CA TYR A 205 17.80 21.58 19.39
C TYR A 205 16.39 21.52 18.77
N GLU A 206 15.41 22.25 19.32
CA GLU A 206 14.05 22.34 18.78
C GLU A 206 14.03 22.83 17.34
N THR A 207 14.85 23.84 17.03
CA THR A 207 14.97 24.40 15.69
C THR A 207 15.59 23.39 14.72
N TRP A 208 16.71 22.77 15.10
CA TRP A 208 17.38 21.72 14.32
C TRP A 208 16.43 20.53 14.05
N CYS A 209 15.66 20.13 15.06
CA CYS A 209 14.60 19.13 14.94
C CYS A 209 13.45 19.52 14.01
N GLY A 210 13.11 20.81 13.95
CA GLY A 210 12.10 21.33 13.03
C GLY A 210 12.55 21.37 11.57
N GLU A 211 13.86 21.49 11.32
CA GLU A 211 14.46 21.51 9.98
C GLU A 211 14.68 20.09 9.42
N GLN A 212 14.99 19.11 10.28
CA GLN A 212 15.26 17.72 9.88
C GLN A 212 13.97 16.86 9.86
N GLN A 213 13.64 16.26 8.71
CA GLN A 213 12.36 15.54 8.51
C GLN A 213 12.36 14.06 8.90
N THR A 214 13.43 13.54 9.54
CA THR A 214 13.62 12.07 9.63
C THR A 214 13.79 11.44 11.01
N THR A 215 14.24 12.12 12.08
CA THR A 215 14.12 11.66 13.50
C THR A 215 14.79 12.65 14.48
N CYS A 216 14.19 12.86 15.66
CA CYS A 216 14.74 13.68 16.76
C CYS A 216 15.10 12.81 17.98
N PRO A 217 16.39 12.67 18.35
CA PRO A 217 16.81 11.82 19.47
C PRO A 217 16.44 12.45 20.83
N PRO A 218 16.09 11.67 21.87
CA PRO A 218 15.85 12.22 23.21
C PRO A 218 16.99 13.11 23.72
N LEU A 219 16.69 14.17 24.47
CA LEU A 219 17.67 15.13 24.96
C LEU A 219 17.99 14.90 26.44
N HIS A 220 19.29 14.78 26.77
CA HIS A 220 19.79 14.42 28.10
C HIS A 220 20.90 15.38 28.55
N PRO A 221 20.58 16.58 29.06
CA PRO A 221 21.58 17.62 29.35
C PRO A 221 22.68 17.20 30.34
N VAL A 222 23.91 17.64 30.05
CA VAL A 222 25.10 17.44 30.90
C VAL A 222 25.52 18.78 31.50
N LEU A 223 25.37 18.94 32.81
CA LEU A 223 25.75 20.16 33.52
C LEU A 223 27.24 20.16 33.86
N GLY A 224 27.92 21.28 33.59
CA GLY A 224 29.30 21.53 33.98
C GLY A 224 29.37 22.72 34.94
N PRO A 225 29.34 22.52 36.27
CA PRO A 225 29.22 23.59 37.26
C PRO A 225 30.55 24.31 37.52
N TYR A 226 31.20 24.77 36.46
CA TYR A 226 32.50 25.45 36.50
C TYR A 226 32.71 26.35 35.27
N HIS A 227 33.62 27.32 35.37
CA HIS A 227 33.85 28.35 34.34
C HIS A 227 35.16 28.23 33.56
N ASP A 228 36.08 27.35 33.97
CA ASP A 228 37.37 27.14 33.32
C ASP A 228 37.53 25.72 32.76
N GLU A 229 38.48 25.52 31.85
CA GLU A 229 38.70 24.24 31.16
C GLU A 229 38.96 23.06 32.11
N TYR A 230 39.53 23.32 33.29
CA TYR A 230 39.94 22.29 34.26
C TYR A 230 39.06 22.22 35.51
N GLY A 231 38.00 23.04 35.59
CA GLY A 231 37.08 23.09 36.74
C GLY A 231 37.70 23.59 38.05
N GLY A 232 38.75 24.41 37.97
CA GLY A 232 39.35 25.11 39.10
C GLY A 232 38.51 26.29 39.61
N VAL A 233 37.59 26.81 38.79
CA VAL A 233 36.62 27.86 39.15
C VAL A 233 35.22 27.27 39.13
N GLN A 234 34.77 26.77 40.28
CA GLN A 234 33.46 26.12 40.45
C GLN A 234 32.34 27.14 40.72
N MET A 235 31.12 26.82 40.28
CA MET A 235 29.92 27.57 40.61
C MET A 235 29.58 27.46 42.10
N GLY A 236 29.10 28.55 42.69
CA GLY A 236 28.50 28.53 44.03
C GLY A 236 27.06 28.00 44.02
N PRO A 237 26.47 27.66 45.18
CA PRO A 237 25.09 27.18 45.26
C PRO A 237 24.05 28.16 44.70
N GLU A 238 24.21 29.46 44.92
CA GLU A 238 23.27 30.48 44.42
C GLU A 238 23.24 30.56 42.89
N GLU A 239 24.42 30.49 42.26
CA GLU A 239 24.55 30.45 40.81
C GLU A 239 24.01 29.14 40.23
N PHE A 240 24.43 28.00 40.79
CA PHE A 240 24.02 26.70 40.28
C PHE A 240 22.51 26.47 40.41
N GLN A 241 21.89 27.03 41.45
CA GLN A 241 20.43 27.03 41.61
C GLN A 241 19.73 27.70 40.42
N VAL A 242 20.26 28.80 39.88
CA VAL A 242 19.71 29.48 38.70
C VAL A 242 19.70 28.56 37.48
N TRP A 243 20.81 27.85 37.26
CA TRP A 243 20.93 26.87 36.19
C TRP A 243 19.94 25.71 36.34
N LEU A 244 19.78 25.20 37.57
CA LEU A 244 18.81 24.15 37.87
C LEU A 244 17.36 24.62 37.72
N GLU A 245 17.01 25.84 38.12
CA GLU A 245 15.65 26.39 37.95
C GLU A 245 15.27 26.52 36.48
N ARG A 246 16.20 26.99 35.65
CA ARG A 246 16.05 27.04 34.19
C ARG A 246 15.89 25.64 33.61
N LEU A 247 16.76 24.71 33.98
CA LEU A 247 16.70 23.33 33.51
C LEU A 247 15.41 22.63 33.94
N ALA A 248 14.94 22.86 35.17
CA ALA A 248 13.69 22.30 35.69
C ALA A 248 12.47 22.76 34.88
N ALA A 249 12.50 23.97 34.30
CA ALA A 249 11.42 24.47 33.44
C ALA A 249 11.20 23.63 32.18
N HIS A 250 12.22 22.86 31.75
CA HIS A 250 12.15 21.95 30.59
C HIS A 250 11.82 20.50 30.95
N GLY A 251 11.71 20.17 32.23
CA GLY A 251 11.27 18.84 32.71
C GLY A 251 12.09 17.63 32.20
N PRO A 252 13.44 17.63 32.26
CA PRO A 252 14.24 16.51 31.75
C PRO A 252 13.99 15.22 32.54
N THR A 253 13.91 14.08 31.82
CA THR A 253 13.80 12.74 32.43
C THR A 253 15.14 12.23 32.95
N PHE A 254 16.24 12.68 32.34
CA PHE A 254 17.60 12.42 32.78
C PHE A 254 18.47 13.68 32.72
N VAL A 255 19.27 13.89 33.76
CA VAL A 255 20.30 14.93 33.80
C VAL A 255 21.60 14.33 34.32
N SER A 256 22.74 14.83 33.86
CA SER A 256 24.02 14.39 34.39
C SER A 256 24.95 15.54 34.70
N VAL A 257 25.97 15.31 35.53
CA VAL A 257 26.92 16.34 35.96
C VAL A 257 28.34 15.89 35.67
N PHE A 258 29.08 16.73 34.95
CA PHE A 258 30.46 16.50 34.52
C PHE A 258 31.43 17.37 35.33
N THR A 259 32.51 16.87 35.94
CA THR A 259 32.76 15.49 36.41
C THR A 259 32.86 15.44 37.94
N ALA A 260 32.84 14.24 38.52
CA ALA A 260 32.87 14.01 39.97
C ALA A 260 33.98 14.76 40.75
N THR A 261 35.12 15.04 40.12
CA THR A 261 36.21 15.80 40.74
C THR A 261 35.87 17.27 40.98
N VAL A 262 35.02 17.87 40.15
CA VAL A 262 34.72 19.31 40.16
C VAL A 262 33.36 19.64 40.79
N ILE A 263 32.62 18.61 41.22
CA ILE A 263 31.37 18.78 41.97
C ILE A 263 31.69 19.06 43.44
N GLY A 264 31.60 20.34 43.83
CA GLY A 264 31.73 20.76 45.22
C GLY A 264 30.61 20.21 46.10
N ASP A 265 30.94 19.83 47.35
CA ASP A 265 29.98 19.23 48.30
C ASP A 265 28.75 20.13 48.57
N ALA A 266 28.91 21.45 48.44
CA ALA A 266 27.83 22.42 48.62
C ALA A 266 26.72 22.32 47.55
N LEU A 267 27.01 21.70 46.39
CA LEU A 267 26.04 21.50 45.30
C LEU A 267 25.21 20.23 45.47
N LEU A 268 25.66 19.27 46.29
CA LEU A 268 25.01 17.96 46.45
C LEU A 268 23.53 18.06 46.87
N PRO A 269 23.13 18.94 47.80
CA PRO A 269 21.72 19.13 48.12
C PRO A 269 20.90 19.57 46.91
N LEU A 270 21.43 20.50 46.10
CA LEU A 270 20.74 21.02 44.92
C LEU A 270 20.57 19.92 43.85
N ILE A 271 21.62 19.12 43.61
CA ILE A 271 21.56 17.98 42.69
C ILE A 271 20.56 16.94 43.19
N ARG A 272 20.57 16.63 44.49
CA ARG A 272 19.63 15.67 45.09
C ARG A 272 18.19 16.13 44.95
N ASP A 273 17.94 17.39 45.26
CA ASP A 273 16.60 17.96 45.35
C ASP A 273 16.07 18.41 43.97
N PHE A 274 16.91 18.40 42.93
CA PHE A 274 16.49 18.68 41.55
C PHE A 274 15.36 17.75 41.10
N PRO A 275 14.22 18.31 40.66
CA PRO A 275 13.10 17.52 40.17
C PRO A 275 13.37 17.04 38.75
N LEU A 276 13.35 15.72 38.57
CA LEU A 276 13.25 15.14 37.22
C LEU A 276 11.79 15.18 36.77
N GLY A 277 11.56 15.28 35.46
CA GLY A 277 10.26 14.99 34.86
C GLY A 277 9.82 13.59 35.31
N GLY A 278 8.74 13.51 36.09
CA GLY A 278 8.44 12.31 36.89
C GLY A 278 7.93 11.14 36.04
N GLU A 279 7.92 9.93 36.62
CA GLU A 279 7.04 8.84 36.16
C GLU A 279 5.54 9.21 36.23
N GLN A 280 5.19 10.34 36.85
CA GLN A 280 3.87 10.98 36.71
C GLN A 280 3.65 11.70 35.36
N GLU A 281 4.71 11.92 34.58
CA GLU A 281 4.68 12.26 33.16
C GLU A 281 4.81 11.02 32.24
N LYS A 282 4.71 9.79 32.78
CA LYS A 282 4.26 8.63 31.97
C LYS A 282 2.79 8.77 31.52
N LYS A 283 2.13 9.93 31.76
CA LYS A 283 0.80 10.24 31.21
C LYS A 283 0.53 11.75 31.18
N LEU A 284 1.16 12.47 30.26
CA LEU A 284 0.43 13.27 29.29
C LEU A 284 1.43 13.68 28.22
N LEU A 285 1.69 12.75 27.31
CA LEU A 285 2.03 13.09 25.93
C LEU A 285 1.15 14.30 25.57
N LEU A 286 1.74 15.47 25.31
CA LEU A 286 1.07 16.44 24.45
C LEU A 286 0.67 15.61 23.24
N PRO A 287 -0.63 15.35 23.00
CA PRO A 287 -0.99 14.49 21.90
C PRO A 287 -0.42 15.15 20.66
N GLU A 288 0.41 14.43 19.88
CA GLU A 288 0.96 14.95 18.63
C GLU A 288 -0.15 15.58 17.79
N THR A 289 -1.36 15.02 17.90
CA THR A 289 -2.60 15.60 17.42
C THR A 289 -3.69 15.53 18.49
N VAL A 290 -4.28 16.67 18.83
CA VAL A 290 -5.56 16.81 19.55
C VAL A 290 -6.66 17.19 18.58
N TRP A 291 -7.92 16.95 18.93
CA TRP A 291 -9.03 17.16 18.00
C TRP A 291 -10.08 18.11 18.58
N ILE A 292 -10.62 19.04 17.79
CA ILE A 292 -11.77 19.85 18.23
C ILE A 292 -12.97 18.92 18.46
N ARG A 293 -13.50 18.89 19.68
CA ARG A 293 -14.64 18.01 20.03
C ARG A 293 -16.00 18.71 20.08
N LEU A 294 -16.02 20.04 20.10
CA LEU A 294 -17.26 20.82 20.14
C LEU A 294 -17.84 20.95 18.73
N LEU A 295 -19.14 20.71 18.57
CA LEU A 295 -19.82 20.75 17.25
C LEU A 295 -19.85 22.15 16.66
N GLU A 296 -19.92 23.16 17.53
CA GLU A 296 -19.81 24.57 17.19
C GLU A 296 -18.38 24.98 16.77
N GLY A 297 -17.40 24.08 16.89
CA GLY A 297 -15.99 24.37 16.70
C GLY A 297 -15.35 24.98 17.94
N ALA A 298 -14.14 25.51 17.80
CA ALA A 298 -13.46 26.23 18.88
C ALA A 298 -12.69 27.44 18.35
N VAL A 299 -12.59 28.48 19.19
CA VAL A 299 -11.83 29.69 18.92
C VAL A 299 -10.38 29.52 19.40
N LEU A 300 -9.42 29.91 18.58
CA LEU A 300 -8.02 30.07 18.95
C LEU A 300 -7.80 31.50 19.46
N HIS A 301 -7.25 31.61 20.66
CA HIS A 301 -6.95 32.87 21.34
C HIS A 301 -5.46 33.20 21.23
N GLU A 302 -5.12 34.49 21.26
CA GLU A 302 -3.72 34.96 21.24
C GLU A 302 -2.96 34.56 22.51
N ASN A 303 -3.67 34.44 23.64
CA ASN A 303 -3.13 34.03 24.94
C ASN A 303 -4.08 33.03 25.61
N ALA A 304 -3.58 32.26 26.58
CA ALA A 304 -4.37 31.40 27.47
C ALA A 304 -5.27 32.21 28.44
N ASP A 305 -6.20 32.97 27.87
CA ASP A 305 -7.12 33.85 28.56
C ASP A 305 -8.38 34.01 27.69
N PRO A 306 -9.59 33.73 28.19
CA PRO A 306 -10.81 33.88 27.41
C PRO A 306 -11.11 35.33 26.99
N ALA A 307 -10.54 36.33 27.68
CA ALA A 307 -10.62 37.75 27.32
C ALA A 307 -9.58 38.16 26.25
N SER A 308 -8.63 37.28 25.93
CA SER A 308 -7.62 37.52 24.89
C SER A 308 -8.24 37.61 23.50
N ARG A 309 -7.54 38.29 22.60
CA ARG A 309 -7.92 38.46 21.20
C ARG A 309 -8.20 37.11 20.56
N ARG A 310 -9.36 36.99 19.93
CA ARG A 310 -9.78 35.82 19.13
C ARG A 310 -9.10 35.89 17.76
N LEU A 311 -8.27 34.91 17.44
CA LEU A 311 -7.47 34.87 16.21
C LEU A 311 -8.25 34.27 15.03
N GLN A 312 -8.82 33.09 15.25
CA GLN A 312 -9.66 32.37 14.30
C GLN A 312 -10.50 31.31 15.01
N ALA A 313 -11.47 30.74 14.31
CA ALA A 313 -12.19 29.57 14.78
C ALA A 313 -11.97 28.38 13.83
N VAL A 314 -11.96 27.19 14.41
CA VAL A 314 -11.67 25.92 13.75
C VAL A 314 -12.86 24.98 13.93
N ILE A 315 -13.19 24.20 12.90
CA ILE A 315 -14.36 23.32 12.90
C ILE A 315 -14.15 22.06 13.76
N TYR A 316 -15.26 21.46 14.18
CA TYR A 316 -15.32 20.12 14.78
C TYR A 316 -14.50 19.09 14.00
N GLY A 317 -13.82 18.19 14.71
CA GLY A 317 -13.03 17.13 14.10
C GLY A 317 -11.74 17.62 13.42
N THR A 318 -11.32 18.87 13.63
CA THR A 318 -10.02 19.30 13.13
C THR A 318 -8.91 18.82 14.06
N GLY A 319 -7.95 18.07 13.50
CA GLY A 319 -6.70 17.73 14.17
C GLY A 319 -5.78 18.95 14.29
N LEU A 320 -5.30 19.21 15.49
CA LEU A 320 -4.39 20.30 15.84
C LEU A 320 -3.15 19.71 16.51
N ARG A 321 -1.97 20.21 16.16
CA ARG A 321 -0.74 19.77 16.82
C ARG A 321 -0.58 20.46 18.16
N GLY A 322 -0.49 19.69 19.25
CA GLY A 322 -0.16 20.22 20.57
C GLY A 322 1.27 20.77 20.59
N LEU A 323 1.45 21.98 21.11
CA LEU A 323 2.76 22.64 21.22
C LEU A 323 3.17 22.84 22.68
N SER A 324 2.26 23.36 23.51
CA SER A 324 2.51 23.59 24.93
C SER A 324 1.20 23.58 25.71
N ARG A 325 1.26 23.38 27.02
CA ARG A 325 0.10 23.34 27.92
C ARG A 325 0.35 24.23 29.12
N ARG A 326 -0.63 25.05 29.52
CA ARG A 326 -0.55 25.85 30.75
C ARG A 326 -1.91 26.15 31.35
N LYS A 327 -1.93 26.57 32.61
CA LYS A 327 -3.14 27.11 33.25
C LYS A 327 -3.34 28.57 32.83
N GLY A 328 -4.56 28.91 32.40
CA GLY A 328 -4.93 30.26 31.97
C GLY A 328 -5.34 31.18 33.13
N ALA A 329 -5.57 32.45 32.83
CA ALA A 329 -6.01 33.45 33.82
C ALA A 329 -7.38 33.13 34.45
N ASP A 330 -8.20 32.33 33.76
CA ASP A 330 -9.49 31.81 34.20
C ASP A 330 -9.38 30.54 35.07
N GLY A 331 -8.16 30.07 35.35
CA GLY A 331 -7.90 28.86 36.10
C GLY A 331 -8.16 27.56 35.33
N ARG A 332 -8.55 27.61 34.05
CA ARG A 332 -8.72 26.44 33.18
C ARG A 332 -7.36 26.01 32.62
N LEU A 333 -7.27 24.77 32.15
CA LEU A 333 -6.13 24.32 31.36
C LEU A 333 -6.32 24.73 29.91
N TRP A 334 -5.27 25.27 29.32
CA TRP A 334 -5.21 25.72 27.95
C TRP A 334 -4.09 25.00 27.23
N LEU A 335 -4.33 24.65 25.98
CA LEU A 335 -3.36 24.05 25.08
C LEU A 335 -3.00 25.07 23.99
N GLN A 336 -1.72 25.34 23.81
CA GLN A 336 -1.22 26.00 22.62
C GLN A 336 -1.15 24.97 21.51
N VAL A 337 -1.76 25.31 20.38
CA VAL A 337 -1.96 24.38 19.28
C VAL A 337 -1.58 25.04 17.96
N ARG A 338 -1.10 24.23 17.02
CA ARG A 338 -0.92 24.62 15.62
C ARG A 338 -2.04 24.03 14.76
N ALA A 339 -2.81 24.88 14.12
CA ALA A 339 -3.83 24.47 13.16
C ALA A 339 -3.21 24.07 11.80
N PRO A 340 -3.95 23.35 10.93
CA PRO A 340 -3.44 22.94 9.61
C PRO A 340 -2.97 24.10 8.72
N ASP A 341 -3.52 25.30 8.91
CA ASP A 341 -3.09 26.53 8.23
C ASP A 341 -1.83 27.15 8.85
N SER A 342 -1.12 26.40 9.70
CA SER A 342 0.07 26.80 10.47
C SER A 342 -0.13 27.90 11.49
N ARG A 343 -1.36 28.40 11.71
CA ARG A 343 -1.60 29.38 12.77
C ARG A 343 -1.47 28.74 14.13
N VAL A 344 -0.84 29.47 15.03
CA VAL A 344 -0.65 29.09 16.43
C VAL A 344 -1.56 29.94 17.32
N GLY A 345 -2.23 29.29 18.27
CA GLY A 345 -3.06 29.96 19.26
C GLY A 345 -3.38 29.06 20.44
N TRP A 346 -4.04 29.62 21.44
CA TRP A 346 -4.45 28.94 22.67
C TRP A 346 -5.92 28.54 22.60
N VAL A 347 -6.24 27.33 23.00
CA VAL A 347 -7.61 26.81 23.10
C VAL A 347 -7.81 26.15 24.47
N PRO A 348 -8.98 26.29 25.11
CA PRO A 348 -9.28 25.56 26.34
C PRO A 348 -9.19 24.06 26.10
N GLU A 349 -8.52 23.34 27.00
CA GLU A 349 -8.26 21.92 26.82
C GLU A 349 -9.55 21.08 26.84
N ASP A 350 -10.58 21.53 27.54
CA ASP A 350 -11.89 20.88 27.56
C ASP A 350 -12.68 21.04 26.24
N HIS A 351 -12.22 21.88 25.31
CA HIS A 351 -12.73 21.96 23.93
C HIS A 351 -12.03 20.96 23.00
N LEU A 352 -11.08 20.19 23.52
CA LEU A 352 -10.28 19.22 22.78
C LEU A 352 -10.59 17.77 23.20
N ALA A 353 -10.38 16.84 22.27
CA ALA A 353 -10.36 15.41 22.51
C ALA A 353 -8.97 14.84 22.19
N PRO A 354 -8.51 13.82 22.95
CA PRO A 354 -7.22 13.16 22.70
C PRO A 354 -7.24 12.23 21.48
N THR A 355 -8.41 11.93 20.93
CA THR A 355 -8.62 11.09 19.75
C THR A 355 -9.60 11.78 18.83
N ASP A 356 -9.53 11.47 17.52
CA ASP A 356 -10.53 11.90 16.54
C ASP A 356 -11.94 11.56 17.05
N PRO A 357 -12.83 12.56 17.24
CA PRO A 357 -14.18 12.34 17.73
C PRO A 357 -15.07 11.65 16.66
N GLY A 358 -14.55 11.40 15.46
CA GLY A 358 -15.27 10.82 14.35
C GLY A 358 -16.18 11.84 13.67
N PRO A 359 -17.01 11.41 12.69
CA PRO A 359 -17.93 12.31 12.01
C PRO A 359 -18.93 12.95 13.00
N PRO A 360 -19.49 14.13 12.68
CA PRO A 360 -20.56 14.72 13.47
C PRO A 360 -21.75 13.77 13.63
N PRO A 361 -22.51 13.85 14.74
CA PRO A 361 -23.60 12.92 15.01
C PRO A 361 -24.69 12.98 13.93
N SER A 362 -25.11 11.81 13.45
CA SER A 362 -26.26 11.69 12.55
C SER A 362 -27.55 12.06 13.29
N LEU A 363 -28.26 13.07 12.79
CA LEU A 363 -29.52 13.52 13.36
C LEU A 363 -30.71 12.92 12.60
N PRO A 364 -31.81 12.54 13.30
CA PRO A 364 -33.01 12.05 12.64
C PRO A 364 -33.61 13.14 11.75
N ILE A 365 -34.24 12.76 10.62
CA ILE A 365 -34.87 13.72 9.70
C ILE A 365 -35.83 14.63 10.49
N PRO A 366 -35.69 15.96 10.42
CA PRO A 366 -36.56 16.87 11.15
C PRO A 366 -37.98 16.76 10.62
N SER A 367 -38.98 17.05 11.47
CA SER A 367 -40.38 17.08 11.02
C SER A 367 -40.56 18.10 9.89
N PRO A 368 -41.43 17.83 8.89
CA PRO A 368 -41.68 18.76 7.80
C PRO A 368 -42.10 20.13 8.33
N ALA A 369 -41.47 21.19 7.81
CA ALA A 369 -41.86 22.56 8.15
C ALA A 369 -43.28 22.85 7.64
N PRO A 370 -44.11 23.63 8.38
CA PRO A 370 -45.38 24.10 7.85
C PRO A 370 -45.20 24.85 6.51
N PRO A 371 -46.19 24.79 5.59
CA PRO A 371 -46.10 25.52 4.33
C PRO A 371 -45.81 27.00 4.56
N GLY A 372 -44.79 27.53 3.89
CA GLY A 372 -44.40 28.93 4.03
C GLY A 372 -43.31 29.20 5.07
N GLN A 373 -43.03 28.26 5.98
CA GLN A 373 -42.14 28.47 7.14
C GLN A 373 -40.82 27.71 7.00
N LEU A 374 -39.76 28.27 7.61
CA LEU A 374 -38.45 27.64 7.72
C LEU A 374 -38.15 27.29 9.18
N THR A 375 -38.04 26.00 9.49
CA THR A 375 -37.75 25.53 10.86
C THR A 375 -36.29 25.17 11.07
N HIS A 376 -35.58 24.75 10.01
CA HIS A 376 -34.18 24.32 10.06
C HIS A 376 -33.43 24.80 8.83
N VAL A 377 -32.12 24.98 8.99
CA VAL A 377 -31.16 25.26 7.91
C VAL A 377 -29.90 24.42 8.07
N TRP A 378 -29.18 24.24 6.98
CA TRP A 378 -27.90 23.54 6.94
C TRP A 378 -26.82 24.44 6.35
N THR A 379 -25.61 24.38 6.88
CA THR A 379 -24.46 25.04 6.24
C THR A 379 -24.10 24.36 4.93
N GLU A 380 -23.83 25.13 3.88
CA GLU A 380 -23.37 24.61 2.58
C GLU A 380 -21.85 24.41 2.53
N GLN A 381 -21.13 25.06 3.45
CA GLN A 381 -19.68 25.08 3.57
C GLN A 381 -19.30 25.35 5.03
N GLU A 382 -18.03 25.61 5.32
CA GLU A 382 -17.64 26.10 6.64
C GLU A 382 -18.15 27.53 6.87
N VAL A 383 -18.75 27.79 8.04
CA VAL A 383 -19.32 29.11 8.36
C VAL A 383 -18.96 29.54 9.76
N ASN A 384 -18.49 30.78 9.93
CA ASN A 384 -18.26 31.37 11.24
C ASN A 384 -19.57 31.48 12.03
N TYR A 385 -19.54 31.06 13.29
CA TYR A 385 -20.66 31.15 14.21
C TYR A 385 -20.42 32.27 15.21
N ARG A 386 -21.44 33.10 15.45
CA ARG A 386 -21.27 34.36 16.18
C ARG A 386 -22.30 34.57 17.27
N ASP A 387 -21.97 35.32 18.31
CA ASP A 387 -22.92 35.71 19.36
C ASP A 387 -23.80 36.92 18.96
N GLN A 388 -23.39 37.67 17.92
CA GLN A 388 -24.10 38.81 17.36
C GLN A 388 -24.09 38.78 15.82
N PRO A 389 -25.09 39.39 15.13
CA PRO A 389 -25.21 39.40 13.67
C PRO A 389 -24.27 40.43 13.01
N VAL A 390 -22.98 40.41 13.35
CA VAL A 390 -21.98 41.34 12.83
C VAL A 390 -20.61 40.68 12.72
N VAL A 391 -19.85 41.02 11.67
CA VAL A 391 -18.48 40.52 11.45
C VAL A 391 -17.48 41.35 12.25
N GLN A 392 -17.20 40.95 13.49
CA GLN A 392 -16.16 41.54 14.34
C GLN A 392 -15.34 40.44 15.04
N ALA A 393 -14.16 40.77 15.57
CA ALA A 393 -13.27 39.76 16.16
C ALA A 393 -13.84 39.17 17.46
N ASP A 394 -14.50 40.00 18.26
CA ASP A 394 -15.08 39.72 19.56
C ASP A 394 -16.47 39.05 19.50
N THR A 395 -17.07 38.92 18.32
CA THR A 395 -18.35 38.21 18.15
C THR A 395 -18.19 36.76 17.73
N LEU A 396 -16.98 36.31 17.41
CA LEU A 396 -16.73 34.95 16.93
C LEU A 396 -16.76 33.94 18.08
N ILE A 397 -17.71 33.00 18.07
CA ILE A 397 -17.84 31.96 19.11
C ILE A 397 -17.46 30.56 18.60
N GLY A 398 -17.37 30.38 17.28
CA GLY A 398 -17.02 29.08 16.69
C GLY A 398 -17.01 29.11 15.16
N ARG A 399 -16.87 27.92 14.56
CA ARG A 399 -16.94 27.70 13.11
C ARG A 399 -17.62 26.36 12.86
N LEU A 400 -18.72 26.39 12.13
CA LEU A 400 -19.54 25.23 11.82
C LEU A 400 -18.97 24.50 10.60
N TYR A 401 -19.00 23.17 10.66
CA TYR A 401 -18.62 22.29 9.56
C TYR A 401 -19.70 22.28 8.45
N PRO A 402 -19.38 21.90 7.20
CA PRO A 402 -20.37 21.75 6.14
C PRO A 402 -21.46 20.73 6.50
N GLY A 403 -22.73 21.06 6.26
CA GLY A 403 -23.87 20.22 6.60
C GLY A 403 -24.30 20.27 8.08
N ALA A 404 -23.73 21.16 8.90
CA ALA A 404 -24.19 21.40 10.27
C ALA A 404 -25.67 21.85 10.26
N ARG A 405 -26.51 21.15 11.02
CA ARG A 405 -27.95 21.44 11.10
C ARG A 405 -28.25 22.39 12.25
N MET A 406 -29.01 23.44 11.95
CA MET A 406 -29.40 24.44 12.95
C MET A 406 -30.91 24.68 12.91
N ARG A 407 -31.51 24.83 14.09
CA ARG A 407 -32.91 25.22 14.28
C ARG A 407 -33.05 26.74 14.24
N ILE A 408 -34.06 27.25 13.54
CA ILE A 408 -34.39 28.68 13.50
C ILE A 408 -35.01 29.13 14.84
N LEU A 409 -34.52 30.23 15.40
CA LEU A 409 -35.00 30.82 16.67
C LEU A 409 -35.78 32.14 16.49
N GLU A 410 -35.83 32.67 15.28
CA GLU A 410 -36.61 33.85 14.92
C GLU A 410 -37.90 33.49 14.17
N ASP A 411 -38.66 34.49 13.70
CA ASP A 411 -39.89 34.26 12.96
C ASP A 411 -39.64 33.37 11.72
N PRO A 412 -40.25 32.16 11.62
CA PRO A 412 -39.97 31.20 10.55
C PRO A 412 -40.31 31.68 9.15
N ALA A 413 -41.28 32.58 9.01
CA ALA A 413 -41.66 33.15 7.71
C ALA A 413 -40.65 34.21 7.27
N LEU A 414 -40.20 35.05 8.20
CA LEU A 414 -39.15 36.04 7.96
C LEU A 414 -37.81 35.36 7.67
N ALA A 415 -37.43 34.35 8.47
CA ALA A 415 -36.19 33.58 8.29
C ALA A 415 -36.06 33.02 6.88
N ARG A 416 -37.17 32.49 6.33
CA ARG A 416 -37.22 31.97 4.95
C ARG A 416 -36.83 33.01 3.89
N THR A 417 -37.19 34.28 4.10
CA THR A 417 -36.86 35.36 3.15
C THR A 417 -35.39 35.76 3.18
N LYS A 418 -34.64 35.36 4.23
CA LYS A 418 -33.23 35.71 4.43
C LYS A 418 -32.26 34.68 3.87
N VAL A 419 -32.67 33.40 3.75
CA VAL A 419 -31.82 32.31 3.26
C VAL A 419 -31.24 32.65 1.88
N GLY A 420 -29.92 32.50 1.73
CA GLY A 420 -29.20 32.84 0.50
C GLY A 420 -28.95 34.33 0.27
N VAL A 421 -29.46 35.24 1.11
CA VAL A 421 -29.39 36.69 0.88
C VAL A 421 -28.13 37.30 1.51
N PRO A 422 -27.23 37.93 0.73
CA PRO A 422 -26.03 38.59 1.26
C PRO A 422 -26.37 39.68 2.28
N GLY A 423 -25.60 39.75 3.37
CA GLY A 423 -25.76 40.74 4.44
C GLY A 423 -26.86 40.43 5.45
N GLN A 424 -27.71 39.43 5.22
CA GLN A 424 -28.73 38.99 6.19
C GLN A 424 -28.18 37.93 7.16
N TRP A 425 -28.73 37.90 8.37
CA TRP A 425 -28.34 36.99 9.44
C TRP A 425 -29.54 36.23 9.99
N LEU A 426 -29.31 34.98 10.37
CA LEU A 426 -30.29 34.11 11.02
C LEU A 426 -29.89 33.86 12.47
N ASN A 427 -30.84 34.07 13.38
CA ASN A 427 -30.71 33.62 14.78
C ASN A 427 -31.08 32.14 14.85
N VAL A 428 -30.13 31.32 15.29
CA VAL A 428 -30.22 29.87 15.20
C VAL A 428 -29.68 29.18 16.45
N GLN A 429 -30.05 27.90 16.61
CA GLN A 429 -29.46 26.99 17.59
C GLN A 429 -28.87 25.79 16.87
N LEU A 430 -27.60 25.50 17.12
CA LEU A 430 -26.96 24.28 16.62
C LEU A 430 -27.56 23.05 17.31
N GLU A 431 -27.90 22.02 16.53
CA GLU A 431 -28.42 20.75 17.06
C GLU A 431 -27.31 19.69 17.18
N PRO A 432 -27.42 18.71 18.10
CA PRO A 432 -28.56 18.42 18.99
C PRO A 432 -28.61 19.25 20.28
N GLU A 433 -27.46 19.67 20.84
CA GLU A 433 -27.38 20.43 22.11
C GLU A 433 -26.36 21.59 22.03
N GLY A 434 -26.28 22.25 20.88
CA GLY A 434 -25.32 23.32 20.65
C GLY A 434 -25.78 24.71 21.12
N PRO A 435 -24.85 25.67 21.21
CA PRO A 435 -25.14 27.04 21.65
C PRO A 435 -26.04 27.78 20.67
N GLN A 436 -26.74 28.80 21.17
CA GLN A 436 -27.46 29.76 20.34
C GLN A 436 -26.48 30.79 19.75
N GLY A 437 -26.76 31.27 18.55
CA GLY A 437 -25.91 32.22 17.88
C GLY A 437 -26.48 32.68 16.53
N TRP A 438 -25.64 33.36 15.78
CA TRP A 438 -25.95 33.98 14.51
C TRP A 438 -25.06 33.41 13.42
N VAL A 439 -25.69 33.09 12.29
CA VAL A 439 -25.01 32.63 11.07
C VAL A 439 -25.38 33.54 9.90
N ALA A 440 -24.41 33.75 9.00
CA ALA A 440 -24.63 34.49 7.77
C ALA A 440 -25.60 33.72 6.86
N ALA A 441 -26.72 34.35 6.49
CA ALA A 441 -27.81 33.67 5.81
C ALA A 441 -27.45 33.21 4.37
N TRP A 442 -26.39 33.78 3.78
CA TRP A 442 -25.91 33.46 2.43
C TRP A 442 -24.95 32.26 2.35
N TYR A 443 -24.70 31.56 3.45
CA TYR A 443 -23.91 30.31 3.47
C TYR A 443 -24.72 29.11 3.96
N VAL A 444 -26.04 29.23 4.01
CA VAL A 444 -26.94 28.19 4.48
C VAL A 444 -28.07 27.93 3.49
N THR A 445 -28.61 26.72 3.54
CA THR A 445 -29.68 26.24 2.68
C THR A 445 -30.83 25.63 3.51
N ASP A 446 -32.03 25.56 2.93
CA ASP A 446 -33.19 24.89 3.50
C ASP A 446 -33.25 23.39 3.17
N ARG A 447 -32.20 22.86 2.52
CA ARG A 447 -32.09 21.46 2.09
C ARG A 447 -31.08 20.69 2.94
N ALA A 448 -31.47 19.54 3.45
CA ALA A 448 -30.53 18.64 4.11
C ALA A 448 -29.46 18.12 3.13
N PRO A 449 -28.18 18.03 3.52
CA PRO A 449 -27.15 17.37 2.73
C PRO A 449 -27.51 15.89 2.52
N THR A 450 -27.41 15.40 1.29
CA THR A 450 -27.45 13.96 1.02
C THR A 450 -26.16 13.33 1.56
N GLN A 451 -26.26 12.55 2.64
CA GLN A 451 -25.14 11.82 3.22
C GLN A 451 -24.69 10.72 2.23
N GLU A 452 -23.51 10.87 1.63
CA GLU A 452 -22.89 9.77 0.87
C GLU A 452 -22.45 8.68 1.86
N GLU A 453 -22.77 7.42 1.57
CA GLU A 453 -22.37 6.28 2.42
C GLU A 453 -20.84 6.18 2.53
N PRO A 454 -20.29 5.74 3.69
CA PRO A 454 -18.85 5.55 3.84
C PRO A 454 -18.32 4.59 2.78
N SER A 455 -17.25 4.99 2.08
CA SER A 455 -16.65 4.22 0.99
C SER A 455 -16.25 2.81 1.47
N ARG A 456 -16.93 1.78 0.96
CA ARG A 456 -16.56 0.38 1.20
C ARG A 456 -15.68 -0.09 0.04
N ALA A 457 -14.41 -0.41 0.32
CA ALA A 457 -13.54 -1.02 -0.67
C ALA A 457 -13.83 -2.53 -0.77
N THR A 458 -14.84 -2.90 -1.55
CA THR A 458 -15.11 -4.33 -1.88
C THR A 458 -14.06 -4.89 -2.83
N HIS A 459 -13.50 -4.02 -3.67
CA HIS A 459 -12.46 -4.32 -4.64
C HIS A 459 -11.40 -3.23 -4.62
N VAL A 460 -10.20 -3.60 -5.06
CA VAL A 460 -9.05 -2.69 -5.20
C VAL A 460 -8.35 -2.98 -6.53
N CYS A 461 -7.75 -1.96 -7.13
CA CYS A 461 -7.01 -2.07 -8.38
C CYS A 461 -5.51 -1.98 -8.12
N VAL A 462 -4.72 -2.87 -8.73
CA VAL A 462 -3.25 -2.82 -8.68
C VAL A 462 -2.75 -1.58 -9.45
N GLN A 463 -1.94 -0.76 -8.80
CA GLN A 463 -1.25 0.38 -9.41
C GLN A 463 0.26 0.17 -9.36
N SER A 464 0.78 -0.65 -10.28
CA SER A 464 2.20 -0.94 -10.37
C SER A 464 2.55 -1.48 -11.75
N LYS A 465 3.39 -0.75 -12.50
CA LYS A 465 3.80 -1.14 -13.85
C LYS A 465 4.55 -2.48 -13.93
N ILE A 466 5.17 -2.89 -12.83
CA ILE A 466 5.85 -4.20 -12.72
C ILE A 466 4.99 -5.26 -12.02
N GLY A 467 3.73 -4.93 -11.73
CA GLY A 467 2.83 -5.73 -10.90
C GLY A 467 3.21 -5.73 -9.42
N LEU A 468 2.57 -6.60 -8.64
CA LEU A 468 2.88 -6.79 -7.23
C LEU A 468 2.91 -8.27 -6.85
N ASN A 469 3.57 -8.58 -5.74
CA ASN A 469 3.61 -9.95 -5.22
C ASN A 469 2.47 -10.16 -4.22
N LEU A 470 1.69 -11.22 -4.43
CA LEU A 470 0.81 -11.78 -3.41
C LEU A 470 1.65 -12.61 -2.44
N ARG A 471 1.45 -12.42 -1.14
CA ARG A 471 2.27 -13.05 -0.10
C ARG A 471 1.43 -13.78 0.92
N ALA A 472 1.99 -14.85 1.48
CA ALA A 472 1.31 -15.66 2.50
C ALA A 472 1.03 -14.84 3.79
N THR A 473 1.96 -13.96 4.17
CA THR A 473 1.86 -13.07 5.34
C THR A 473 1.97 -11.60 4.93
N PRO A 474 1.44 -10.65 5.71
CA PRO A 474 1.48 -9.22 5.43
C PRO A 474 2.89 -8.62 5.70
N SER A 475 3.89 -9.07 4.95
CA SER A 475 5.28 -8.65 5.09
C SER A 475 6.05 -8.79 3.77
N THR A 476 7.02 -7.90 3.52
CA THR A 476 7.92 -7.98 2.36
C THR A 476 8.85 -9.19 2.41
N SER A 477 9.08 -9.77 3.59
CA SER A 477 9.79 -11.03 3.79
C SER A 477 8.89 -12.27 3.67
N GLY A 478 7.56 -12.09 3.66
CA GLY A 478 6.59 -13.17 3.54
C GLY A 478 6.74 -13.95 2.23
N LYS A 479 6.58 -15.27 2.26
CA LYS A 479 6.69 -16.13 1.08
C LYS A 479 5.79 -15.62 -0.05
N LYS A 480 6.36 -15.37 -1.23
CA LYS A 480 5.61 -15.04 -2.44
C LYS A 480 4.80 -16.26 -2.86
N THR A 481 3.49 -16.09 -2.99
CA THR A 481 2.56 -17.16 -3.40
C THR A 481 2.07 -16.99 -4.83
N TRP A 482 2.05 -15.75 -5.33
CA TRP A 482 1.63 -15.40 -6.68
C TRP A 482 2.18 -14.02 -7.09
N HIS A 483 2.17 -13.72 -8.39
CA HIS A 483 2.45 -12.39 -8.93
C HIS A 483 1.21 -11.88 -9.66
N VAL A 484 0.81 -10.64 -9.37
CA VAL A 484 -0.38 -9.99 -9.91
C VAL A 484 0.04 -8.84 -10.84
N PRO A 485 -0.41 -8.80 -12.11
CA PRO A 485 -0.09 -7.74 -13.06
C PRO A 485 -0.70 -6.36 -12.74
N ASP A 486 -0.19 -5.31 -13.41
CA ASP A 486 -0.72 -3.94 -13.34
C ASP A 486 -2.21 -3.85 -13.67
N GLY A 487 -2.94 -3.01 -12.94
CA GLY A 487 -4.37 -2.73 -13.10
C GLY A 487 -5.32 -3.88 -12.76
N THR A 488 -4.81 -5.02 -12.27
CA THR A 488 -5.67 -6.17 -11.94
C THR A 488 -6.61 -5.77 -10.81
N VAL A 489 -7.90 -6.08 -10.95
CA VAL A 489 -8.88 -5.85 -9.89
C VAL A 489 -8.92 -7.06 -8.97
N LEU A 490 -8.80 -6.80 -7.67
CA LEU A 490 -8.71 -7.80 -6.61
C LEU A 490 -9.91 -7.68 -5.68
N GLU A 491 -10.46 -8.81 -5.27
CA GLU A 491 -11.51 -8.88 -4.25
C GLU A 491 -10.88 -8.70 -2.87
N VAL A 492 -11.44 -7.82 -2.03
CA VAL A 492 -10.99 -7.64 -0.65
C VAL A 492 -11.62 -8.72 0.22
N LEU A 493 -10.81 -9.41 1.03
CA LEU A 493 -11.25 -10.52 1.89
C LEU A 493 -11.29 -10.19 3.39
N GLU A 494 -10.91 -8.97 3.75
CA GLU A 494 -11.01 -8.44 5.11
C GLU A 494 -12.13 -7.39 5.22
N ASP A 495 -12.31 -6.78 6.39
CA ASP A 495 -13.34 -5.76 6.57
C ASP A 495 -13.15 -4.60 5.57
N HIS A 496 -14.16 -4.32 4.74
CA HIS A 496 -14.06 -3.37 3.63
C HIS A 496 -13.83 -1.91 4.09
N GLN A 497 -14.27 -1.55 5.30
CA GLN A 497 -14.01 -0.21 5.83
C GLN A 497 -12.58 -0.10 6.36
N GLN A 498 -12.07 -1.14 7.00
CA GLN A 498 -10.66 -1.21 7.41
C GLN A 498 -9.71 -1.28 6.22
N ALA A 499 -10.07 -2.04 5.18
CA ALA A 499 -9.31 -2.10 3.94
C ALA A 499 -9.24 -0.73 3.27
N ALA A 500 -10.37 -0.02 3.17
CA ALA A 500 -10.42 1.33 2.59
C ALA A 500 -9.43 2.30 3.26
N LYS A 501 -9.28 2.22 4.60
CA LYS A 501 -8.31 3.03 5.37
C LYS A 501 -6.85 2.67 5.11
N LYS A 502 -6.55 1.49 4.58
CA LYS A 502 -5.18 1.03 4.29
C LYS A 502 -4.72 1.37 2.87
N ILE A 503 -5.64 1.57 1.93
CA ILE A 503 -5.30 1.83 0.52
C ILE A 503 -4.38 3.04 0.39
N GLY A 504 -3.29 2.90 -0.36
CA GLY A 504 -2.28 3.95 -0.54
C GLY A 504 -1.31 4.12 0.63
N VAL A 505 -1.49 3.43 1.75
CA VAL A 505 -0.69 3.64 2.96
C VAL A 505 0.57 2.74 2.98
N GLN A 506 1.74 3.36 3.13
CA GLN A 506 3.02 2.66 3.21
C GLN A 506 3.06 1.68 4.40
N GLY A 507 3.72 0.53 4.21
CA GLY A 507 3.86 -0.52 5.23
C GLY A 507 2.59 -1.30 5.59
N ARG A 508 1.42 -0.91 5.08
CA ARG A 508 0.14 -1.60 5.34
C ARG A 508 -0.16 -2.65 4.26
N TRP A 509 -0.92 -3.66 4.65
CA TRP A 509 -1.26 -4.81 3.81
C TRP A 509 -2.76 -5.10 3.84
N ILE A 510 -3.30 -5.50 2.69
CA ILE A 510 -4.70 -5.89 2.53
C ILE A 510 -4.74 -7.36 2.13
N ARG A 511 -5.61 -8.14 2.78
CA ARG A 511 -5.90 -9.52 2.39
C ARG A 511 -6.87 -9.53 1.21
N VAL A 512 -6.49 -10.20 0.13
CA VAL A 512 -7.21 -10.16 -1.15
C VAL A 512 -7.31 -11.54 -1.81
N ARG A 513 -8.21 -11.66 -2.79
CA ARG A 513 -8.30 -12.76 -3.75
C ARG A 513 -8.09 -12.23 -5.17
N THR A 514 -7.27 -12.92 -5.96
CA THR A 514 -7.05 -12.60 -7.39
C THR A 514 -8.14 -13.23 -8.27
N PRO A 515 -8.31 -12.77 -9.53
CA PRO A 515 -9.21 -13.42 -10.50
C PRO A 515 -8.94 -14.93 -10.67
N SER A 516 -7.68 -15.35 -10.55
CA SER A 516 -7.25 -16.76 -10.56
C SER A 516 -7.43 -17.48 -9.23
N LEU A 517 -8.19 -16.91 -8.28
CA LEU A 517 -8.52 -17.52 -7.00
C LEU A 517 -7.30 -17.77 -6.08
N HIS A 518 -6.21 -17.01 -6.27
CA HIS A 518 -5.12 -16.98 -5.31
C HIS A 518 -5.46 -16.04 -4.16
N GLU A 519 -5.27 -16.49 -2.92
CA GLU A 519 -5.48 -15.67 -1.73
C GLU A 519 -4.16 -15.34 -1.04
N GLY A 520 -4.09 -14.15 -0.46
CA GLY A 520 -2.92 -13.71 0.31
C GLY A 520 -3.00 -12.23 0.64
N HIS A 521 -1.85 -11.67 0.98
CA HIS A 521 -1.69 -10.26 1.36
C HIS A 521 -0.91 -9.51 0.28
N VAL A 522 -1.35 -8.31 -0.03
CA VAL A 522 -0.69 -7.40 -0.98
C VAL A 522 -0.35 -6.07 -0.31
N ALA A 523 0.71 -5.44 -0.81
CA ALA A 523 1.17 -4.13 -0.35
C ALA A 523 0.14 -3.06 -0.71
N SER A 524 -0.43 -2.40 0.30
CA SER A 524 -1.57 -1.49 0.10
C SER A 524 -1.21 -0.15 -0.54
N TRP A 525 0.05 0.28 -0.46
CA TRP A 525 0.57 1.47 -1.14
C TRP A 525 0.74 1.29 -2.66
N LEU A 526 0.51 0.08 -3.19
CA LEU A 526 0.46 -0.22 -4.62
C LEU A 526 -0.98 -0.49 -5.09
N LEU A 527 -1.97 -0.08 -4.29
CA LEU A 527 -3.39 -0.26 -4.60
C LEU A 527 -4.11 1.08 -4.72
N SER A 528 -5.14 1.10 -5.55
CA SER A 528 -6.14 2.16 -5.59
C SER A 528 -7.54 1.62 -5.26
N GLY A 529 -8.30 2.43 -4.54
CA GLY A 529 -9.72 2.22 -4.26
C GLY A 529 -10.63 2.78 -5.36
N ASP A 530 -10.07 3.47 -6.35
CA ASP A 530 -10.80 3.97 -7.52
C ASP A 530 -11.06 2.82 -8.49
N VAL A 531 -11.99 1.95 -8.08
CA VAL A 531 -12.54 0.87 -8.90
C VAL A 531 -13.95 1.31 -9.30
N PRO A 532 -14.19 1.64 -10.58
CA PRO A 532 -15.52 2.01 -11.05
C PRO A 532 -16.52 0.90 -10.72
N PRO A 533 -17.77 1.21 -10.36
CA PRO A 533 -18.77 0.17 -10.12
C PRO A 533 -19.01 -0.68 -11.36
N ASP A 534 -19.16 -1.99 -11.18
CA ASP A 534 -19.51 -2.90 -12.27
C ASP A 534 -21.02 -2.82 -12.56
N ASN A 535 -21.38 -2.05 -13.59
CA ASN A 535 -22.75 -1.87 -14.03
C ASN A 535 -23.13 -2.77 -15.21
N ARG A 536 -22.26 -3.71 -15.60
CA ARG A 536 -22.43 -4.48 -16.84
C ARG A 536 -23.66 -5.37 -16.80
N GLN A 537 -24.44 -5.30 -17.86
CA GLN A 537 -25.67 -6.07 -17.99
C GLN A 537 -25.49 -7.23 -18.98
N PRO A 538 -26.22 -8.35 -18.80
CA PRO A 538 -26.26 -9.40 -19.81
C PRO A 538 -26.65 -8.82 -21.16
N VAL A 539 -25.90 -9.18 -22.20
CA VAL A 539 -26.12 -8.62 -23.53
C VAL A 539 -27.46 -9.07 -24.11
N ALA A 540 -28.16 -8.15 -24.78
CA ALA A 540 -29.31 -8.46 -25.60
C ALA A 540 -28.85 -8.88 -27.01
N ASP A 541 -29.27 -10.05 -27.46
CA ASP A 541 -28.86 -10.63 -28.74
C ASP A 541 -29.28 -9.77 -29.95
N THR A 542 -30.47 -9.17 -29.90
CA THR A 542 -31.02 -8.33 -30.96
C THR A 542 -30.19 -7.07 -31.27
N ALA A 543 -29.23 -6.73 -30.42
CA ALA A 543 -28.37 -5.56 -30.56
C ALA A 543 -26.98 -5.89 -31.13
N LEU A 544 -26.73 -7.13 -31.55
CA LEU A 544 -25.42 -7.58 -32.03
C LEU A 544 -25.37 -7.70 -33.56
N PRO A 545 -24.19 -7.47 -34.19
CA PRO A 545 -23.99 -7.73 -35.60
C PRO A 545 -24.08 -9.23 -35.90
N PHE A 546 -24.44 -9.58 -37.14
CA PHE A 546 -24.30 -10.94 -37.65
C PHE A 546 -22.87 -11.45 -37.46
N GLY A 547 -22.72 -12.71 -37.09
CA GLY A 547 -21.41 -13.28 -36.78
C GLY A 547 -20.94 -13.07 -35.34
N GLU A 548 -21.78 -12.47 -34.49
CA GLU A 548 -21.64 -12.44 -33.03
C GLU A 548 -22.90 -13.00 -32.35
N CYS A 549 -22.79 -13.43 -31.09
CA CYS A 549 -23.89 -14.02 -30.33
C CYS A 549 -23.84 -13.60 -28.85
N ALA A 550 -25.00 -13.35 -28.24
CA ALA A 550 -25.07 -12.95 -26.82
C ALA A 550 -24.82 -14.11 -25.85
N TRP A 551 -25.13 -15.35 -26.26
CA TRP A 551 -24.96 -16.53 -25.43
C TRP A 551 -23.59 -17.16 -25.58
N ILE A 552 -23.08 -17.77 -24.50
CA ILE A 552 -21.74 -18.37 -24.49
C ILE A 552 -21.68 -19.79 -25.11
N PHE A 553 -22.82 -20.36 -25.50
CA PHE A 553 -22.92 -21.74 -25.99
C PHE A 553 -22.28 -21.88 -27.36
N GLY A 554 -21.55 -22.96 -27.62
CA GLY A 554 -21.01 -23.21 -28.94
C GLY A 554 -20.27 -24.54 -29.09
N ILE A 555 -19.98 -24.89 -30.34
CA ILE A 555 -19.38 -26.17 -30.71
C ILE A 555 -18.28 -25.93 -31.75
N HIS A 556 -17.16 -26.62 -31.59
CA HIS A 556 -16.05 -26.61 -32.53
C HIS A 556 -16.34 -27.53 -33.73
N GLY A 557 -16.29 -27.00 -34.95
CA GLY A 557 -16.44 -27.71 -36.22
C GLY A 557 -15.10 -28.15 -36.85
N VAL A 558 -15.14 -28.86 -37.97
CA VAL A 558 -13.90 -29.40 -38.62
C VAL A 558 -13.35 -28.45 -39.68
N GLY A 559 -14.24 -27.94 -40.52
CA GLY A 559 -14.00 -26.98 -41.58
C GLY A 559 -15.34 -26.50 -42.12
N VAL A 560 -15.36 -25.38 -42.85
CA VAL A 560 -16.61 -24.74 -43.25
C VAL A 560 -17.45 -25.72 -44.06
N ASN A 561 -16.88 -26.38 -45.08
CA ASN A 561 -17.62 -27.25 -46.00
C ASN A 561 -17.87 -28.66 -45.45
N GLU A 562 -17.10 -29.06 -44.44
CA GLU A 562 -17.14 -30.41 -43.89
C GLU A 562 -18.12 -30.51 -42.72
N THR A 563 -18.25 -29.45 -41.92
CA THR A 563 -19.05 -29.49 -40.68
C THR A 563 -20.53 -29.70 -40.97
N ALA A 564 -21.10 -30.81 -40.48
CA ALA A 564 -22.54 -31.05 -40.54
C ALA A 564 -23.33 -30.08 -39.66
N ASP A 565 -24.60 -29.86 -39.99
CA ASP A 565 -25.44 -28.86 -39.32
C ASP A 565 -25.94 -29.34 -37.93
N PHE A 566 -25.46 -28.68 -36.88
CA PHE A 566 -25.89 -28.92 -35.50
C PHE A 566 -26.90 -27.89 -34.96
N ARG A 567 -27.37 -26.94 -35.78
CA ARG A 567 -28.33 -25.89 -35.34
C ARG A 567 -29.62 -26.49 -34.77
N HIS A 568 -29.97 -27.69 -35.19
CA HIS A 568 -31.08 -28.45 -34.66
C HIS A 568 -31.01 -28.68 -33.13
N LEU A 569 -29.83 -28.64 -32.52
CA LEU A 569 -29.66 -28.70 -31.06
C LEU A 569 -30.27 -27.49 -30.33
N PHE A 570 -30.36 -26.35 -31.01
CA PHE A 570 -30.86 -25.09 -30.45
C PHE A 570 -32.36 -24.89 -30.68
N HIS A 571 -32.99 -25.71 -31.52
CA HIS A 571 -34.41 -25.58 -31.86
C HIS A 571 -35.30 -25.60 -30.60
N GLY A 572 -36.26 -24.66 -30.54
CA GLY A 572 -37.18 -24.52 -29.42
C GLY A 572 -36.61 -23.85 -28.16
N SER A 573 -35.30 -23.56 -28.11
CA SER A 573 -34.68 -22.88 -26.95
C SER A 573 -34.85 -21.36 -26.95
N GLY A 574 -35.15 -20.77 -28.12
CA GLY A 574 -35.15 -19.31 -28.32
C GLY A 574 -33.75 -18.68 -28.29
N LYS A 575 -32.70 -19.48 -28.47
CA LYS A 575 -31.29 -19.07 -28.39
C LYS A 575 -30.52 -19.56 -29.61
N THR A 576 -29.42 -18.89 -29.90
CA THR A 576 -28.39 -19.33 -30.84
C THR A 576 -27.09 -19.64 -30.07
N GLY A 577 -25.96 -19.70 -30.76
CA GLY A 577 -24.67 -19.94 -30.14
C GLY A 577 -23.52 -19.59 -31.08
N TRP A 578 -22.38 -20.21 -30.83
CA TRP A 578 -21.14 -20.03 -31.56
C TRP A 578 -20.74 -21.29 -32.32
N VAL A 579 -20.10 -21.10 -33.46
CA VAL A 579 -19.44 -22.16 -34.21
C VAL A 579 -18.03 -21.71 -34.59
N LEU A 580 -17.06 -22.62 -34.45
CA LEU A 580 -15.72 -22.43 -34.98
C LEU A 580 -15.49 -23.35 -36.18
N PHE A 581 -14.99 -22.81 -37.29
CA PHE A 581 -14.52 -23.59 -38.43
C PHE A 581 -13.01 -23.52 -38.53
N THR A 582 -12.35 -24.66 -38.71
CA THR A 582 -10.90 -24.68 -38.89
C THR A 582 -10.53 -24.88 -40.35
N GLU A 583 -9.68 -24.01 -40.88
CA GLU A 583 -9.28 -24.01 -42.28
C GLU A 583 -7.76 -24.13 -42.39
N SER A 584 -7.32 -24.98 -43.32
CA SER A 584 -5.94 -25.02 -43.80
C SER A 584 -5.87 -24.26 -45.11
N ILE A 585 -5.13 -23.15 -45.13
CA ILE A 585 -5.13 -22.22 -46.26
C ILE A 585 -3.80 -22.14 -47.01
N GLY A 586 -2.73 -22.75 -46.50
CA GLY A 586 -1.39 -22.65 -47.07
C GLY A 586 -0.84 -21.21 -47.04
N CYS A 587 0.19 -20.93 -47.84
CA CYS A 587 0.88 -19.62 -47.87
C CYS A 587 0.90 -18.94 -49.25
N ASN A 588 0.13 -19.44 -50.21
CA ASN A 588 0.02 -18.87 -51.55
C ASN A 588 -1.38 -18.27 -51.78
N PRO A 589 -1.54 -16.93 -51.81
CA PRO A 589 -2.85 -16.30 -51.96
C PRO A 589 -3.52 -16.62 -53.30
N ASN A 590 -2.74 -16.87 -54.36
CA ASN A 590 -3.28 -17.25 -55.67
C ASN A 590 -3.77 -18.71 -55.71
N GLY A 591 -3.42 -19.52 -54.69
CA GLY A 591 -3.95 -20.87 -54.51
C GLY A 591 -5.39 -20.89 -53.99
N LEU A 592 -5.86 -19.78 -53.39
CA LEU A 592 -7.25 -19.64 -52.95
C LEU A 592 -8.13 -19.11 -54.08
N GLY A 593 -9.01 -19.97 -54.61
CA GLY A 593 -10.05 -19.62 -55.58
C GLY A 593 -11.36 -19.18 -54.93
N SER A 594 -12.31 -18.69 -55.72
CA SER A 594 -13.67 -18.46 -55.25
C SER A 594 -14.39 -19.78 -54.96
N ASP A 595 -15.07 -19.87 -53.82
CA ASP A 595 -15.93 -20.98 -53.42
C ASP A 595 -17.25 -20.39 -52.88
N GLU A 596 -18.25 -20.35 -53.74
CA GLU A 596 -19.56 -19.75 -53.43
C GLU A 596 -20.31 -20.58 -52.37
N HIS A 597 -20.14 -21.91 -52.36
CA HIS A 597 -20.79 -22.77 -51.37
C HIS A 597 -20.29 -22.45 -49.95
N ARG A 598 -18.97 -22.34 -49.80
CA ARG A 598 -18.33 -21.95 -48.54
C ARG A 598 -18.79 -20.58 -48.05
N ARG A 599 -18.77 -19.61 -48.97
CA ARG A 599 -19.23 -18.24 -48.69
C ARG A 599 -20.68 -18.25 -48.20
N ASN A 600 -21.58 -18.89 -48.95
CA ASN A 600 -23.00 -18.95 -48.61
C ASN A 600 -23.23 -19.63 -47.26
N ARG A 601 -22.54 -20.74 -46.99
CA ARG A 601 -22.65 -21.43 -45.71
C ARG A 601 -22.26 -20.52 -44.52
N LEU A 602 -21.12 -19.84 -44.59
CA LEU A 602 -20.69 -18.90 -43.54
C LEU A 602 -21.75 -17.82 -43.29
N TRP A 603 -22.27 -17.22 -44.36
CA TRP A 603 -23.28 -16.17 -44.28
C TRP A 603 -24.65 -16.66 -43.80
N GLU A 604 -25.03 -17.90 -44.11
CA GLU A 604 -26.25 -18.53 -43.58
C GLU A 604 -26.18 -18.74 -42.07
N TRP A 605 -25.03 -19.17 -41.54
CA TRP A 605 -24.83 -19.26 -40.09
C TRP A 605 -24.89 -17.87 -39.44
N ALA A 606 -24.15 -16.90 -39.98
CA ALA A 606 -24.11 -15.54 -39.43
C ALA A 606 -25.49 -14.86 -39.44
N ARG A 607 -26.22 -14.92 -40.56
CA ARG A 607 -27.59 -14.38 -40.67
C ARG A 607 -28.62 -15.16 -39.84
N GLY A 608 -28.33 -16.42 -39.53
CA GLY A 608 -29.08 -17.22 -38.57
C GLY A 608 -28.90 -16.81 -37.11
N GLY A 609 -28.10 -15.77 -36.83
CA GLY A 609 -27.85 -15.26 -35.48
C GLY A 609 -26.74 -15.99 -34.73
N TYR A 610 -25.90 -16.76 -35.42
CA TYR A 610 -24.77 -17.46 -34.79
C TYR A 610 -23.49 -16.63 -34.83
N GLY A 611 -22.73 -16.72 -33.75
CA GLY A 611 -21.37 -16.21 -33.67
C GLY A 611 -20.41 -17.10 -34.44
N ILE A 612 -19.54 -16.52 -35.29
CA ILE A 612 -18.67 -17.28 -36.20
C ILE A 612 -17.21 -17.00 -35.91
N ILE A 613 -16.48 -18.07 -35.58
CA ILE A 613 -15.02 -18.06 -35.45
C ILE A 613 -14.42 -18.84 -36.63
N ILE A 614 -13.45 -18.27 -37.32
CA ILE A 614 -12.68 -18.93 -38.37
C ILE A 614 -11.23 -19.05 -37.89
N ARG A 615 -10.78 -20.28 -37.68
CA ARG A 615 -9.38 -20.57 -37.36
C ARG A 615 -8.59 -20.83 -38.63
N LEU A 616 -7.70 -19.91 -38.98
CA LEU A 616 -6.85 -20.00 -40.15
C LEU A 616 -5.49 -20.57 -39.76
N ASN A 617 -5.20 -21.79 -40.23
CA ASN A 617 -3.91 -22.43 -40.12
C ASN A 617 -3.21 -22.47 -41.48
N TYR A 618 -1.88 -22.51 -41.47
CA TYR A 618 -1.10 -22.86 -42.66
C TYR A 618 -1.42 -24.29 -43.10
N GLY A 619 -1.33 -25.23 -42.17
CA GLY A 619 -1.62 -26.64 -42.37
C GLY A 619 -1.93 -27.35 -41.05
N TYR A 620 -1.88 -28.67 -41.07
CA TYR A 620 -2.07 -29.51 -39.89
C TYR A 620 -0.91 -30.51 -39.74
N HIS A 621 -0.72 -31.04 -38.54
CA HIS A 621 0.25 -32.10 -38.24
C HIS A 621 1.70 -31.76 -38.62
N THR A 622 2.21 -32.32 -39.72
CA THR A 622 3.61 -32.12 -40.13
C THR A 622 3.84 -30.80 -40.86
N ALA A 623 2.78 -30.23 -41.45
CA ALA A 623 2.84 -28.91 -42.10
C ALA A 623 2.99 -27.78 -41.08
N GLY A 624 2.43 -27.97 -39.88
CA GLY A 624 2.42 -26.97 -38.80
C GLY A 624 1.28 -25.95 -38.91
N THR A 625 0.93 -25.33 -37.78
CA THR A 625 -0.11 -24.30 -37.68
C THR A 625 0.30 -23.00 -38.39
N LEU A 626 1.60 -22.70 -38.38
CA LEU A 626 2.24 -21.65 -39.16
C LEU A 626 3.30 -22.28 -40.07
N PRO A 627 3.63 -21.66 -41.23
CA PRO A 627 4.72 -22.15 -42.06
C PRO A 627 6.08 -21.78 -41.43
N GLU A 628 7.18 -22.16 -42.06
CA GLU A 628 8.49 -21.63 -41.69
C GLU A 628 8.53 -20.09 -41.79
N PRO A 629 9.34 -19.38 -40.97
CA PRO A 629 9.34 -17.92 -40.88
C PRO A 629 9.55 -17.17 -42.20
N ARG A 630 10.24 -17.77 -43.17
CA ARG A 630 10.46 -17.19 -44.51
C ARG A 630 9.16 -17.04 -45.33
N TYR A 631 8.09 -17.74 -44.96
CA TYR A 631 6.81 -17.74 -45.67
C TYR A 631 5.69 -16.98 -44.94
N TYR A 632 5.99 -16.29 -43.81
CA TYR A 632 4.97 -15.55 -43.05
C TYR A 632 4.25 -14.46 -43.84
N GLU A 633 4.94 -13.76 -44.75
CA GLU A 633 4.28 -12.76 -45.60
C GLU A 633 3.29 -13.40 -46.59
N GLY A 634 3.66 -14.54 -47.19
CA GLY A 634 2.76 -15.29 -48.07
C GLY A 634 1.54 -15.80 -47.31
N PHE A 635 1.73 -16.34 -46.11
CA PHE A 635 0.64 -16.74 -45.22
C PHE A 635 -0.28 -15.57 -44.86
N ALA A 636 0.27 -14.42 -44.45
CA ALA A 636 -0.50 -13.22 -44.14
C ALA A 636 -1.33 -12.72 -45.33
N ALA A 637 -0.75 -12.70 -46.54
CA ALA A 637 -1.47 -12.37 -47.76
C ALA A 637 -2.59 -13.37 -48.07
N THR A 638 -2.37 -14.66 -47.77
CA THR A 638 -3.37 -15.72 -47.94
C THR A 638 -4.53 -15.57 -46.94
N CYS A 639 -4.25 -15.19 -45.68
CA CYS A 639 -5.29 -14.85 -44.71
C CYS A 639 -6.16 -13.67 -45.17
N ALA A 640 -5.54 -12.60 -45.69
CA ALA A 640 -6.26 -11.45 -46.25
C ALA A 640 -7.13 -11.84 -47.45
N ARG A 641 -6.60 -12.71 -48.33
CA ARG A 641 -7.34 -13.24 -49.47
C ARG A 641 -8.54 -14.09 -49.04
N TYR A 642 -8.41 -14.89 -47.98
CA TYR A 642 -9.54 -15.63 -47.41
C TYR A 642 -10.64 -14.67 -46.95
N ALA A 643 -10.27 -13.61 -46.20
CA ALA A 643 -11.22 -12.60 -45.73
C ALA A 643 -11.91 -11.87 -46.91
N GLU A 644 -11.15 -11.55 -47.97
CA GLU A 644 -11.68 -10.93 -49.19
C GLU A 644 -12.74 -11.79 -49.87
N LEU A 645 -12.42 -13.07 -50.10
CA LEU A 645 -13.26 -13.96 -50.90
C LEU A 645 -14.52 -14.40 -50.15
N TYR A 646 -14.39 -14.73 -48.86
CA TYR A 646 -15.43 -15.44 -48.14
C TYR A 646 -16.20 -14.58 -47.13
N LEU A 647 -15.55 -13.55 -46.57
CA LEU A 647 -16.10 -12.80 -45.43
C LEU A 647 -16.52 -11.38 -45.79
N LYS A 648 -15.83 -10.72 -46.73
CA LYS A 648 -16.18 -9.37 -47.19
C LYS A 648 -17.47 -9.40 -47.99
N HIS A 649 -18.42 -8.54 -47.66
CA HIS A 649 -19.69 -8.42 -48.38
C HIS A 649 -19.99 -6.95 -48.68
N PRO A 650 -19.48 -6.41 -49.81
CA PRO A 650 -19.56 -4.98 -50.11
C PRO A 650 -20.99 -4.42 -50.18
N GLU A 651 -21.97 -5.28 -50.45
CA GLU A 651 -23.39 -4.90 -50.53
C GLU A 651 -24.09 -4.81 -49.16
N GLU A 652 -23.44 -5.29 -48.09
CA GLU A 652 -23.99 -5.21 -46.73
C GLU A 652 -23.34 -4.05 -45.97
N ASP A 653 -24.13 -3.37 -45.13
CA ASP A 653 -23.59 -2.35 -44.24
C ASP A 653 -22.57 -3.00 -43.29
N PRO A 654 -21.30 -2.56 -43.26
CA PRO A 654 -20.25 -3.18 -42.46
C PRO A 654 -20.50 -3.12 -40.94
N ARG A 655 -21.48 -2.32 -40.49
CA ARG A 655 -21.93 -2.29 -39.08
C ARG A 655 -22.89 -3.42 -38.73
N LYS A 656 -23.48 -4.08 -39.73
CA LYS A 656 -24.45 -5.16 -39.52
C LYS A 656 -23.81 -6.52 -39.31
N TYR A 657 -22.52 -6.67 -39.59
CA TYR A 657 -21.82 -7.94 -39.46
C TYR A 657 -20.40 -7.76 -38.93
N THR A 658 -19.89 -8.81 -38.31
CA THR A 658 -18.49 -8.96 -37.94
C THR A 658 -18.11 -10.44 -38.07
N TRP A 659 -16.82 -10.73 -37.98
CA TRP A 659 -16.28 -12.08 -37.96
C TRP A 659 -15.19 -12.14 -36.90
N ILE A 660 -14.92 -13.33 -36.38
CA ILE A 660 -13.77 -13.58 -35.51
C ILE A 660 -12.81 -14.47 -36.30
N ILE A 661 -11.58 -14.04 -36.51
CA ILE A 661 -10.54 -14.84 -37.15
C ILE A 661 -9.46 -15.14 -36.11
N THR A 662 -9.21 -16.42 -35.85
CA THR A 662 -8.05 -16.86 -35.06
C THR A 662 -6.90 -17.26 -35.98
N ILE A 663 -5.69 -16.79 -35.69
CA ILE A 663 -4.50 -17.07 -36.50
C ILE A 663 -3.68 -18.18 -35.85
N GLY A 664 -3.65 -19.34 -36.49
CA GLY A 664 -3.01 -20.53 -35.96
C GLY A 664 -3.67 -21.08 -34.68
N ASN A 665 -2.98 -22.03 -34.04
CA ASN A 665 -3.44 -22.74 -32.85
C ASN A 665 -2.27 -23.40 -32.12
N GLU A 666 -2.28 -23.36 -30.79
CA GLU A 666 -1.36 -24.10 -29.91
C GLU A 666 0.10 -24.06 -30.36
N GLN A 667 0.54 -22.88 -30.78
CA GLN A 667 1.85 -22.60 -31.33
C GLN A 667 3.02 -23.00 -30.42
N ASN A 668 2.81 -23.11 -29.11
CA ASN A 668 3.81 -23.59 -28.15
C ASN A 668 3.96 -25.12 -28.14
N ASN A 669 3.00 -25.86 -28.71
CA ASN A 669 3.01 -27.32 -28.72
C ASN A 669 3.77 -27.85 -29.96
N PRO A 670 4.80 -28.70 -29.80
CA PRO A 670 5.56 -29.28 -30.91
C PRO A 670 4.75 -30.04 -31.94
N ARG A 671 3.54 -30.51 -31.59
CA ARG A 671 2.63 -31.15 -32.54
C ARG A 671 2.22 -30.22 -33.69
N GLU A 672 2.24 -28.90 -33.44
CA GLU A 672 1.83 -27.84 -34.36
C GLU A 672 3.01 -27.15 -35.05
N TRP A 673 4.25 -27.61 -34.83
CA TRP A 673 5.43 -27.02 -35.46
C TRP A 673 5.63 -27.54 -36.89
N PRO A 674 6.09 -26.67 -37.82
CA PRO A 674 6.44 -27.11 -39.16
C PRO A 674 7.61 -28.11 -39.10
N ARG A 675 7.46 -29.23 -39.80
CA ARG A 675 8.42 -30.36 -39.81
C ARG A 675 8.45 -31.16 -41.12
N GLU A 676 7.94 -30.61 -42.22
CA GLU A 676 7.97 -31.31 -43.51
C GLU A 676 9.40 -31.53 -44.00
N GLY A 677 9.91 -32.76 -43.84
CA GLY A 677 11.23 -33.19 -44.32
C GLY A 677 12.42 -32.86 -43.40
N HIS A 678 12.18 -32.24 -42.23
CA HIS A 678 13.20 -31.78 -41.30
C HIS A 678 12.75 -31.97 -39.83
N PRO A 679 13.66 -31.90 -38.84
CA PRO A 679 13.26 -31.84 -37.42
C PRO A 679 12.28 -30.70 -37.15
N PRO A 680 11.36 -30.84 -36.18
CA PRO A 680 10.41 -29.77 -35.84
C PRO A 680 11.10 -28.45 -35.54
N GLU A 681 10.70 -27.37 -36.21
CA GLU A 681 11.19 -26.03 -35.91
C GLU A 681 10.28 -25.36 -34.86
N PRO A 682 10.80 -25.03 -33.67
CA PRO A 682 10.02 -24.36 -32.64
C PRO A 682 9.43 -23.04 -33.11
N ILE A 683 8.13 -22.82 -32.89
CA ILE A 683 7.50 -21.52 -33.08
C ILE A 683 7.69 -20.71 -31.80
N THR A 684 8.71 -19.86 -31.73
CA THR A 684 8.95 -19.01 -30.54
C THR A 684 7.86 -17.94 -30.40
N CYS A 685 7.77 -17.33 -29.21
CA CYS A 685 6.78 -16.29 -28.96
C CYS A 685 6.97 -15.04 -29.84
N GLU A 686 8.21 -14.68 -30.16
CA GLU A 686 8.56 -13.58 -31.09
C GLU A 686 8.20 -13.92 -32.53
N GLN A 687 8.46 -15.17 -32.95
CA GLN A 687 8.11 -15.63 -34.29
C GLN A 687 6.59 -15.64 -34.49
N TYR A 688 5.84 -16.15 -33.50
CA TYR A 688 4.39 -16.13 -33.52
C TYR A 688 3.86 -14.69 -33.56
N ALA A 689 4.34 -13.81 -32.68
CA ALA A 689 3.93 -12.40 -32.67
C ALA A 689 4.18 -11.71 -34.02
N ARG A 690 5.33 -11.98 -34.66
CA ARG A 690 5.65 -11.48 -36.00
C ARG A 690 4.65 -11.98 -37.05
N ALA A 691 4.36 -13.29 -37.08
CA ALA A 691 3.39 -13.86 -38.02
C ALA A 691 1.99 -13.29 -37.81
N PHE A 692 1.57 -13.16 -36.54
CA PHE A 692 0.29 -12.57 -36.15
C PHE A 692 0.17 -11.11 -36.61
N ASN A 693 1.17 -10.26 -36.32
CA ASN A 693 1.14 -8.84 -36.71
C ASN A 693 1.07 -8.67 -38.24
N LEU A 694 1.76 -9.53 -39.01
CA LEU A 694 1.66 -9.54 -40.47
C LEU A 694 0.24 -9.90 -40.93
N ALA A 695 -0.34 -10.98 -40.39
CA ALA A 695 -1.70 -11.40 -40.72
C ALA A 695 -2.75 -10.36 -40.32
N TYR A 696 -2.63 -9.78 -39.11
CA TYR A 696 -3.50 -8.72 -38.61
C TYR A 696 -3.54 -7.54 -39.59
N ARG A 697 -2.38 -6.97 -39.94
CA ARG A 697 -2.31 -5.83 -40.88
C ARG A 697 -2.89 -6.18 -42.26
N ALA A 698 -2.57 -7.36 -42.78
CA ALA A 698 -3.05 -7.78 -44.09
C ALA A 698 -4.57 -7.97 -44.12
N ILE A 699 -5.15 -8.62 -43.11
CA ILE A 699 -6.60 -8.83 -42.98
C ILE A 699 -7.32 -7.48 -42.81
N LYS A 700 -6.84 -6.63 -41.89
CA LYS A 700 -7.46 -5.33 -41.59
C LYS A 700 -7.46 -4.40 -42.79
N ALA A 701 -6.46 -4.49 -43.68
CA ALA A 701 -6.43 -3.71 -44.93
C ALA A 701 -7.59 -4.07 -45.88
N VAL A 702 -8.12 -5.29 -45.81
CA VAL A 702 -9.20 -5.78 -46.68
C VAL A 702 -10.58 -5.65 -46.03
N LEU A 703 -10.66 -5.94 -44.72
CA LEU A 703 -11.90 -6.00 -43.95
C LEU A 703 -11.70 -5.45 -42.53
N PRO A 704 -11.79 -4.12 -42.32
CA PRO A 704 -11.44 -3.49 -41.03
C PRO A 704 -12.32 -3.89 -39.82
N ASN A 705 -13.58 -4.25 -40.06
CA ASN A 705 -14.58 -4.56 -39.02
C ASN A 705 -14.50 -6.01 -38.49
N VAL A 706 -13.59 -6.84 -38.99
CA VAL A 706 -13.32 -8.19 -38.45
C VAL A 706 -12.52 -8.11 -37.16
N ARG A 707 -12.76 -9.03 -36.22
CA ARG A 707 -11.91 -9.23 -35.05
C ARG A 707 -10.83 -10.26 -35.35
N VAL A 708 -9.57 -9.87 -35.30
CA VAL A 708 -8.42 -10.74 -35.48
C VAL A 708 -7.82 -11.06 -34.11
N VAL A 709 -7.71 -12.36 -33.83
CA VAL A 709 -7.46 -12.93 -32.50
C VAL A 709 -6.26 -13.88 -32.59
N PRO A 710 -5.29 -13.83 -31.67
CA PRO A 710 -4.22 -14.82 -31.64
C PRO A 710 -4.79 -16.21 -31.32
N GLY A 711 -4.24 -17.24 -31.94
CA GLY A 711 -4.47 -18.64 -31.61
C GLY A 711 -4.17 -18.94 -30.14
N ALA A 712 -4.98 -19.84 -29.58
CA ALA A 712 -4.85 -20.23 -28.18
C ALA A 712 -3.53 -20.94 -27.92
N VAL A 713 -2.83 -20.57 -26.85
CA VAL A 713 -1.68 -21.30 -26.33
C VAL A 713 -2.17 -22.61 -25.70
N ASP A 714 -1.48 -23.73 -25.92
CA ASP A 714 -1.73 -24.97 -25.19
C ASP A 714 -1.38 -24.73 -23.71
N PRO A 715 -2.37 -24.78 -22.80
CA PRO A 715 -2.16 -24.40 -21.41
C PRO A 715 -1.32 -25.41 -20.61
N TYR A 716 -1.04 -26.59 -21.18
CA TYR A 716 -0.38 -27.70 -20.47
C TYR A 716 0.96 -28.11 -21.09
N ASN A 717 1.27 -27.69 -22.32
CA ASN A 717 2.54 -28.03 -22.98
C ASN A 717 3.66 -27.05 -22.64
N ALA A 718 4.62 -27.52 -21.84
CA ALA A 718 5.79 -26.74 -21.43
C ALA A 718 7.10 -27.17 -22.09
N GLU A 719 7.06 -27.88 -23.23
CA GLU A 719 8.25 -28.42 -23.88
C GLU A 719 9.21 -27.33 -24.37
N LEU A 720 8.67 -26.26 -24.96
CA LEU A 720 9.48 -25.11 -25.37
C LEU A 720 9.82 -24.19 -24.19
N GLN A 721 8.78 -23.79 -23.45
CA GLN A 721 8.87 -22.99 -22.24
C GLN A 721 7.54 -23.04 -21.48
N ARG A 722 7.52 -22.48 -20.27
CA ARG A 722 6.28 -22.39 -19.47
C ARG A 722 5.16 -21.69 -20.27
N PRO A 723 3.96 -22.27 -20.40
CA PRO A 723 2.85 -21.72 -21.20
C PRO A 723 2.48 -20.28 -20.87
N LEU A 724 2.39 -19.92 -19.59
CA LEU A 724 2.12 -18.54 -19.18
C LEU A 724 3.23 -17.57 -19.62
N ASP A 725 4.51 -17.97 -19.55
CA ASP A 725 5.60 -17.11 -20.02
C ASP A 725 5.55 -16.93 -21.53
N TYR A 726 5.24 -18.00 -22.28
CA TYR A 726 4.97 -17.92 -23.71
C TYR A 726 3.85 -16.94 -24.02
N PHE A 727 2.72 -17.07 -23.33
CA PHE A 727 1.57 -16.21 -23.54
C PHE A 727 1.90 -14.73 -23.27
N VAL A 728 2.56 -14.43 -22.15
CA VAL A 728 2.95 -13.05 -21.79
C VAL A 728 3.95 -12.46 -22.79
N GLN A 729 5.00 -13.19 -23.14
CA GLN A 729 6.02 -12.70 -24.09
C GLN A 729 5.46 -12.54 -25.51
N MET A 730 4.59 -13.47 -25.94
CA MET A 730 3.85 -13.36 -27.19
C MET A 730 3.00 -12.09 -27.23
N LEU A 731 2.21 -11.86 -26.19
CA LEU A 731 1.37 -10.66 -26.06
C LEU A 731 2.19 -9.37 -25.98
N ALA A 732 3.40 -9.41 -25.42
CA ALA A 732 4.30 -8.26 -25.43
C ALA A 732 4.81 -7.92 -26.85
N GLY A 733 4.98 -8.92 -27.72
CA GLY A 733 5.38 -8.74 -29.11
C GLY A 733 4.24 -8.39 -30.08
N ILE A 734 2.98 -8.57 -29.69
CA ILE A 734 1.82 -8.22 -30.52
C ILE A 734 1.57 -6.71 -30.48
N GLU A 735 1.41 -6.10 -31.66
CA GLU A 735 1.19 -4.67 -31.82
C GLU A 735 -0.27 -4.29 -31.52
N GLU A 736 -1.21 -4.96 -32.18
CA GLU A 736 -2.66 -4.74 -32.08
C GLU A 736 -3.40 -6.08 -32.14
N LEU A 737 -4.52 -6.22 -31.44
CA LEU A 737 -5.43 -7.38 -31.48
C LEU A 737 -6.86 -6.95 -31.18
N ASP A 738 -7.86 -7.77 -31.53
CA ASP A 738 -9.28 -7.46 -31.28
C ASP A 738 -9.96 -8.42 -30.30
N GLY A 739 -9.20 -9.35 -29.70
CA GLY A 739 -9.68 -10.37 -28.77
C GLY A 739 -8.60 -11.40 -28.49
N LEU A 740 -8.88 -12.37 -27.63
CA LEU A 740 -7.95 -13.45 -27.26
C LEU A 740 -8.63 -14.82 -27.32
N ALA A 741 -7.92 -15.84 -27.79
CA ALA A 741 -8.39 -17.22 -27.73
C ALA A 741 -7.67 -17.98 -26.60
N LEU A 742 -8.40 -18.85 -25.91
CA LEU A 742 -7.87 -19.73 -24.86
C LEU A 742 -8.46 -21.13 -25.01
N HIS A 743 -7.78 -22.13 -24.46
CA HIS A 743 -8.30 -23.48 -24.30
C HIS A 743 -8.35 -23.86 -22.81
N THR A 744 -9.27 -24.74 -22.43
CA THR A 744 -9.28 -25.33 -21.09
C THR A 744 -10.02 -26.66 -21.07
N TYR A 745 -9.59 -27.60 -20.23
CA TYR A 745 -10.06 -28.98 -20.28
C TYR A 745 -10.14 -29.58 -18.88
N THR A 746 -10.82 -30.72 -18.72
CA THR A 746 -10.61 -31.60 -17.56
C THR A 746 -9.89 -32.87 -17.98
N HIS A 747 -9.06 -33.44 -17.12
CA HIS A 747 -8.34 -34.69 -17.42
C HIS A 747 -9.17 -35.94 -17.08
N GLY A 748 -10.49 -35.84 -17.21
CA GLY A 748 -11.45 -36.91 -16.92
C GLY A 748 -12.88 -36.37 -16.82
N PRO A 749 -13.89 -37.24 -16.81
CA PRO A 749 -15.29 -36.83 -16.96
C PRO A 749 -15.94 -36.41 -15.64
N ASP A 750 -15.23 -36.46 -14.50
CA ASP A 750 -15.79 -36.05 -13.21
C ASP A 750 -16.11 -34.55 -13.20
N VAL A 751 -17.38 -34.23 -12.95
CA VAL A 751 -17.93 -32.87 -12.94
C VAL A 751 -17.22 -31.98 -11.91
N ASN A 752 -16.73 -32.55 -10.79
CA ASN A 752 -16.04 -31.78 -9.76
C ASN A 752 -14.73 -31.16 -10.26
N LEU A 753 -14.15 -31.70 -11.34
CA LEU A 753 -12.93 -31.19 -11.96
C LEU A 753 -13.14 -29.82 -12.64
N ILE A 754 -14.40 -29.44 -12.94
CA ILE A 754 -14.72 -28.13 -13.50
C ILE A 754 -14.32 -26.99 -12.55
N THR A 755 -14.47 -27.19 -11.24
CA THR A 755 -14.17 -26.19 -10.21
C THR A 755 -12.95 -26.55 -9.36
N ALA A 756 -12.26 -27.64 -9.67
CA ALA A 756 -11.12 -28.10 -8.90
C ALA A 756 -9.93 -27.13 -9.04
N LEU A 757 -9.33 -26.77 -7.91
CA LEU A 757 -8.14 -25.92 -7.83
C LEU A 757 -6.85 -26.73 -7.73
N ARG A 758 -6.89 -28.01 -8.13
CA ARG A 758 -5.71 -28.88 -8.20
C ARG A 758 -4.72 -28.27 -9.18
N LYS A 759 -3.45 -28.24 -8.79
CA LYS A 759 -2.33 -27.78 -9.63
C LYS A 759 -1.46 -28.96 -10.06
N PHE A 760 -0.63 -28.74 -11.07
CA PHE A 760 0.45 -29.67 -11.39
C PHE A 760 1.41 -29.81 -10.21
N THR A 761 2.02 -30.99 -10.07
CA THR A 761 3.00 -31.30 -9.02
C THR A 761 4.44 -31.13 -9.48
N ASP A 762 4.68 -31.12 -10.78
CA ASP A 762 6.00 -31.17 -11.41
C ASP A 762 6.35 -29.87 -12.13
N ASP A 763 7.64 -29.54 -12.16
CA ASP A 763 8.14 -28.36 -12.88
C ASP A 763 8.00 -28.59 -14.39
N PRO A 764 7.82 -27.54 -15.22
CA PRO A 764 7.91 -26.12 -14.89
C PRO A 764 6.56 -25.42 -14.61
N ILE A 765 5.44 -26.16 -14.51
CA ILE A 765 4.08 -25.59 -14.44
C ILE A 765 3.34 -25.86 -13.11
N LYS A 766 4.04 -26.08 -11.99
CA LYS A 766 3.46 -26.37 -10.66
C LYS A 766 2.45 -25.34 -10.16
N ASP A 767 2.46 -24.16 -10.74
CA ASP A 767 1.62 -23.03 -10.39
C ASP A 767 0.32 -22.96 -11.23
N HIS A 768 0.24 -23.74 -12.32
CA HIS A 768 -0.92 -23.86 -13.21
C HIS A 768 -1.97 -24.83 -12.66
N TYR A 769 -3.25 -24.52 -12.88
CA TYR A 769 -4.34 -25.45 -12.60
C TYR A 769 -4.32 -26.62 -13.57
N TYR A 770 -4.51 -27.83 -13.04
CA TYR A 770 -4.44 -29.07 -13.79
C TYR A 770 -5.67 -29.33 -14.66
N ASP A 771 -6.85 -28.88 -14.22
CA ASP A 771 -8.12 -29.13 -14.92
C ASP A 771 -8.71 -27.81 -15.45
N PHE A 772 -10.04 -27.67 -15.42
CA PHE A 772 -10.80 -26.65 -16.13
C PHE A 772 -10.53 -25.22 -15.65
N GLN A 773 -9.93 -25.05 -14.48
CA GLN A 773 -9.59 -23.72 -13.95
C GLN A 773 -8.35 -23.11 -14.62
N ALA A 774 -7.69 -23.86 -15.53
CA ALA A 774 -6.48 -23.44 -16.25
C ALA A 774 -6.64 -22.13 -17.05
N TYR A 775 -7.86 -21.76 -17.46
CA TYR A 775 -8.08 -20.48 -18.16
C TYR A 775 -7.81 -19.25 -17.28
N ARG A 776 -8.00 -19.34 -15.95
CA ARG A 776 -8.00 -18.14 -15.09
C ARG A 776 -6.64 -17.44 -15.04
N PRO A 777 -5.51 -18.14 -14.82
CA PRO A 777 -4.19 -17.51 -14.85
C PRO A 777 -3.91 -16.82 -16.18
N PHE A 778 -4.32 -17.40 -17.31
CA PHE A 778 -4.16 -16.79 -18.63
C PHE A 778 -4.96 -15.50 -18.76
N VAL A 779 -6.22 -15.46 -18.30
CA VAL A 779 -7.03 -14.23 -18.34
C VAL A 779 -6.46 -13.17 -17.39
N GLU A 780 -5.96 -13.55 -16.21
CA GLU A 780 -5.38 -12.61 -15.23
C GLU A 780 -4.12 -11.92 -15.77
N VAL A 781 -3.27 -12.62 -16.52
CA VAL A 781 -2.03 -12.07 -17.07
C VAL A 781 -2.21 -11.22 -18.33
N ILE A 782 -3.45 -11.03 -18.82
CA ILE A 782 -3.72 -10.17 -19.98
C ILE A 782 -3.29 -8.73 -19.63
N PRO A 783 -2.44 -8.09 -20.47
CA PRO A 783 -2.00 -6.72 -20.26
C PRO A 783 -3.17 -5.74 -20.16
N SER A 784 -3.01 -4.70 -19.33
CA SER A 784 -4.06 -3.70 -19.08
C SER A 784 -4.61 -3.05 -20.37
N ARG A 785 -3.76 -2.86 -21.40
CA ARG A 785 -4.18 -2.32 -22.72
C ARG A 785 -5.23 -3.18 -23.45
N TRP A 786 -5.42 -4.43 -23.06
CA TRP A 786 -6.36 -5.37 -23.68
C TRP A 786 -7.32 -6.02 -22.67
N ARG A 787 -7.50 -5.39 -21.50
CA ARG A 787 -8.35 -5.93 -20.42
C ARG A 787 -9.84 -5.89 -20.75
N ASP A 788 -10.23 -5.00 -21.65
CA ASP A 788 -11.59 -4.89 -22.17
C ASP A 788 -11.83 -5.69 -23.46
N SER A 789 -10.78 -6.34 -23.99
CA SER A 789 -10.90 -7.16 -25.20
C SER A 789 -11.65 -8.47 -24.90
N PRO A 790 -12.47 -8.97 -25.84
CA PRO A 790 -13.22 -10.20 -25.66
C PRO A 790 -12.31 -11.43 -25.61
N VAL A 791 -12.65 -12.39 -24.75
CA VAL A 791 -11.99 -13.71 -24.69
C VAL A 791 -12.90 -14.78 -25.29
N TYR A 792 -12.33 -15.69 -26.05
CA TYR A 792 -13.02 -16.82 -26.68
C TYR A 792 -12.37 -18.12 -26.21
N ILE A 793 -13.10 -18.96 -25.48
CA ILE A 793 -12.60 -20.31 -25.22
C ILE A 793 -12.97 -21.18 -26.42
N THR A 794 -12.01 -21.36 -27.32
CA THR A 794 -12.21 -21.96 -28.65
C THR A 794 -12.25 -23.48 -28.65
N GLU A 795 -11.79 -24.12 -27.57
CA GLU A 795 -11.87 -25.57 -27.36
C GLU A 795 -11.99 -25.90 -25.87
N THR A 796 -12.90 -26.84 -25.57
CA THR A 796 -13.01 -27.49 -24.26
C THR A 796 -13.62 -28.89 -24.38
N ASN A 797 -13.15 -29.81 -23.55
CA ASN A 797 -13.71 -31.15 -23.35
C ASN A 797 -13.12 -31.77 -22.08
N HIS A 798 -13.60 -32.95 -21.70
CA HIS A 798 -12.80 -33.85 -20.87
C HIS A 798 -11.90 -34.73 -21.76
N TRP A 799 -10.65 -34.94 -21.38
CA TRP A 799 -9.67 -35.65 -22.20
C TRP A 799 -10.00 -37.14 -22.31
N THR A 800 -10.27 -37.78 -21.18
CA THR A 800 -10.49 -39.22 -21.09
C THR A 800 -11.89 -39.54 -20.60
N LYS A 801 -12.38 -40.72 -20.97
CA LYS A 801 -13.56 -41.37 -20.39
C LYS A 801 -13.24 -41.94 -19.02
N LYS A 802 -14.26 -42.46 -18.34
CA LYS A 802 -14.09 -43.03 -17.00
C LYS A 802 -13.13 -44.23 -16.98
N ASP A 803 -13.04 -44.97 -18.08
CA ASP A 803 -12.14 -46.12 -18.24
C ASP A 803 -10.70 -45.75 -18.64
N GLY A 804 -10.41 -44.46 -18.82
CA GLY A 804 -9.10 -43.94 -19.21
C GLY A 804 -8.87 -43.87 -20.74
N SER A 805 -9.79 -44.38 -21.56
CA SER A 805 -9.71 -44.20 -23.02
C SER A 805 -9.98 -42.74 -23.42
N LEU A 806 -9.46 -42.30 -24.58
CA LEU A 806 -9.67 -40.95 -25.10
C LEU A 806 -11.13 -40.73 -25.55
N GLY A 807 -11.59 -39.48 -25.47
CA GLY A 807 -12.87 -39.07 -26.05
C GLY A 807 -13.97 -38.71 -25.05
N TRP A 808 -15.11 -38.27 -25.57
CA TRP A 808 -16.32 -38.01 -24.76
C TRP A 808 -16.88 -39.30 -24.15
N GLU A 809 -17.31 -39.19 -22.89
CA GLU A 809 -18.15 -40.18 -22.23
C GLU A 809 -19.58 -39.93 -22.72
N ASP A 810 -20.18 -40.90 -23.42
CA ASP A 810 -21.56 -40.77 -23.93
C ASP A 810 -22.60 -40.94 -22.81
N ARG A 811 -22.54 -40.07 -21.81
CA ARG A 811 -23.46 -40.06 -20.67
C ARG A 811 -23.75 -38.64 -20.26
N ASN A 812 -25.01 -38.37 -19.93
CA ASN A 812 -25.47 -37.07 -19.44
C ASN A 812 -25.12 -36.95 -17.95
N ILE A 813 -23.82 -36.75 -17.69
CA ILE A 813 -23.26 -36.65 -16.34
C ILE A 813 -23.30 -35.22 -15.80
N GLY A 814 -23.69 -34.23 -16.61
CA GLY A 814 -23.77 -32.82 -16.23
C GLY A 814 -22.47 -32.05 -16.42
N TRP A 815 -21.48 -32.62 -17.11
CA TRP A 815 -20.20 -31.98 -17.36
C TRP A 815 -20.38 -30.72 -18.22
N VAL A 816 -21.16 -30.82 -19.30
CA VAL A 816 -21.42 -29.69 -20.22
C VAL A 816 -22.17 -28.57 -19.50
N GLN A 817 -23.21 -28.92 -18.73
CA GLN A 817 -23.93 -27.97 -17.89
C GLN A 817 -23.01 -27.25 -16.89
N ALA A 818 -22.10 -27.98 -16.24
CA ALA A 818 -21.19 -27.43 -15.25
C ALA A 818 -20.14 -26.50 -15.89
N ALA A 819 -19.56 -26.88 -17.02
CA ALA A 819 -18.59 -26.08 -17.76
C ALA A 819 -19.19 -24.70 -18.16
N TYR A 820 -20.39 -24.70 -18.75
CA TYR A 820 -21.08 -23.45 -19.08
C TYR A 820 -21.47 -22.63 -17.85
N LYS A 821 -21.91 -23.29 -16.77
CA LYS A 821 -22.22 -22.61 -15.50
C LYS A 821 -20.98 -21.94 -14.91
N GLU A 822 -19.81 -22.56 -15.04
CA GLU A 822 -18.54 -22.00 -14.56
C GLU A 822 -18.15 -20.73 -15.34
N ILE A 823 -18.21 -20.76 -16.67
CA ILE A 823 -17.91 -19.57 -17.47
C ILE A 823 -18.94 -18.47 -17.24
N HIS A 824 -20.22 -18.81 -17.04
CA HIS A 824 -21.23 -17.83 -16.63
C HIS A 824 -20.94 -17.24 -15.24
N ARG A 825 -20.48 -18.05 -14.28
CA ARG A 825 -20.04 -17.59 -12.96
C ARG A 825 -18.87 -16.62 -13.08
N TRP A 826 -17.89 -16.92 -13.92
CA TRP A 826 -16.79 -16.02 -14.25
C TRP A 826 -17.30 -14.70 -14.82
N ASN A 827 -18.10 -14.72 -15.89
CA ASN A 827 -18.63 -13.50 -16.52
C ASN A 827 -19.50 -12.65 -15.59
N SER A 828 -20.09 -13.26 -14.57
CA SER A 828 -20.91 -12.58 -13.56
C SER A 828 -20.08 -12.04 -12.38
N ALA A 829 -18.80 -12.37 -12.28
CA ALA A 829 -17.92 -11.81 -11.26
C ALA A 829 -17.62 -10.33 -11.58
N PRO A 830 -17.60 -9.45 -10.56
CA PRO A 830 -17.29 -8.04 -10.76
C PRO A 830 -15.97 -7.84 -11.48
N HIS A 831 -15.95 -6.94 -12.47
CA HIS A 831 -14.76 -6.56 -13.23
C HIS A 831 -14.07 -7.68 -14.03
N ALA A 832 -14.63 -8.90 -14.06
CA ALA A 832 -14.04 -10.01 -14.81
C ALA A 832 -14.01 -9.70 -16.32
N GLN A 833 -12.86 -9.90 -16.97
CA GLN A 833 -12.75 -9.83 -18.42
C GLN A 833 -13.69 -10.84 -19.07
N GLN A 834 -14.46 -10.41 -20.07
CA GLN A 834 -15.64 -11.16 -20.52
C GLN A 834 -15.27 -12.24 -21.53
N ILE A 835 -15.74 -13.46 -21.25
CA ILE A 835 -15.61 -14.63 -22.12
C ILE A 835 -16.88 -14.75 -22.97
N HIS A 836 -16.76 -14.52 -24.27
CA HIS A 836 -17.89 -14.45 -25.20
C HIS A 836 -18.43 -15.84 -25.57
N CYS A 837 -17.57 -16.87 -25.56
CA CYS A 837 -17.98 -18.24 -25.86
C CYS A 837 -17.15 -19.30 -25.13
N LEU A 838 -17.74 -20.49 -25.00
CA LEU A 838 -17.09 -21.74 -24.62
C LEU A 838 -17.49 -22.81 -25.62
N LEU A 839 -16.53 -23.27 -26.44
CA LEU A 839 -16.79 -24.21 -27.52
C LEU A 839 -16.47 -25.65 -27.14
N LEU A 840 -17.47 -26.53 -27.20
CA LEU A 840 -17.25 -27.96 -27.01
C LEU A 840 -16.47 -28.55 -28.21
N TYR A 841 -15.34 -29.18 -27.93
CA TYR A 841 -14.56 -29.92 -28.91
C TYR A 841 -15.07 -31.36 -28.99
N ARG A 842 -15.61 -31.86 -30.12
CA ARG A 842 -15.95 -31.17 -31.39
C ARG A 842 -17.15 -31.85 -32.05
N TRP A 843 -17.77 -31.23 -33.04
CA TRP A 843 -19.01 -31.76 -33.63
C TRP A 843 -18.85 -33.15 -34.24
N GLN A 844 -17.83 -33.37 -35.08
CA GLN A 844 -17.61 -34.63 -35.80
C GLN A 844 -16.10 -34.87 -36.03
N GLY A 845 -15.69 -36.11 -36.27
CA GLY A 845 -14.32 -36.45 -36.70
C GLY A 845 -13.64 -37.51 -35.83
N ASP A 846 -13.09 -37.09 -34.69
CA ASP A 846 -12.22 -37.92 -33.83
C ASP A 846 -12.97 -38.51 -32.62
N GLU A 847 -12.23 -39.02 -31.63
CA GLU A 847 -12.77 -39.64 -30.42
C GLU A 847 -13.69 -38.70 -29.61
N TRP A 848 -13.61 -37.38 -29.85
CA TRP A 848 -14.44 -36.34 -29.25
C TRP A 848 -15.58 -35.85 -30.17
N ALA A 849 -15.96 -36.61 -31.19
CA ALA A 849 -17.15 -36.34 -32.01
C ALA A 849 -18.46 -36.37 -31.19
N ILE A 850 -19.23 -35.27 -31.21
CA ILE A 850 -20.49 -35.08 -30.46
C ILE A 850 -21.73 -35.51 -31.26
N ASP A 851 -21.67 -35.48 -32.59
CA ASP A 851 -22.75 -35.87 -33.51
C ASP A 851 -23.27 -37.30 -33.26
N ILE A 852 -22.38 -38.20 -32.84
CA ILE A 852 -22.68 -39.61 -32.49
C ILE A 852 -22.79 -39.86 -30.97
N ARG A 853 -23.02 -38.81 -30.17
CA ARG A 853 -23.07 -38.86 -28.69
C ARG A 853 -24.35 -38.22 -28.17
N ASP A 854 -25.45 -38.96 -28.28
CA ASP A 854 -26.79 -38.49 -27.91
C ASP A 854 -26.88 -37.97 -26.48
N GLN A 855 -26.11 -38.56 -25.55
CA GLN A 855 -26.16 -38.16 -24.15
C GLN A 855 -25.38 -36.88 -23.88
N VAL A 856 -24.30 -36.61 -24.62
CA VAL A 856 -23.59 -35.32 -24.59
C VAL A 856 -24.47 -34.23 -25.20
N GLN A 857 -25.13 -34.51 -26.32
CA GLN A 857 -26.12 -33.59 -26.90
C GLN A 857 -27.29 -33.32 -25.94
N ALA A 858 -27.77 -34.33 -25.21
CA ALA A 858 -28.79 -34.15 -24.19
C ALA A 858 -28.31 -33.29 -23.01
N ASP A 859 -27.04 -33.40 -22.61
CA ASP A 859 -26.41 -32.53 -21.61
C ASP A 859 -26.33 -31.07 -22.11
N PHE A 860 -25.92 -30.88 -23.37
CA PHE A 860 -25.93 -29.58 -24.03
C PHE A 860 -27.31 -28.93 -24.08
N ARG A 861 -28.36 -29.66 -24.50
CA ARG A 861 -29.74 -29.15 -24.50
C ARG A 861 -30.22 -28.75 -23.09
N LYS A 862 -29.78 -29.45 -22.04
CA LYS A 862 -30.06 -29.03 -20.65
C LYS A 862 -29.33 -27.74 -20.30
N ALA A 863 -28.08 -27.55 -20.73
CA ALA A 863 -27.36 -26.29 -20.55
C ALA A 863 -28.09 -25.12 -21.24
N LEU A 864 -28.62 -25.34 -22.44
CA LEU A 864 -29.44 -24.36 -23.19
C LEU A 864 -30.73 -23.94 -22.48
N SER A 865 -31.20 -24.65 -21.45
CA SER A 865 -32.34 -24.18 -20.63
C SER A 865 -32.00 -22.95 -19.79
N ARG A 866 -30.71 -22.63 -19.63
CA ARG A 866 -30.21 -21.50 -18.83
C ARG A 866 -29.88 -20.30 -19.70
N ASP A 867 -29.95 -19.10 -19.13
CA ASP A 867 -29.65 -17.86 -19.85
C ASP A 867 -28.21 -17.38 -19.55
N TYR A 868 -27.23 -18.06 -20.14
CA TYR A 868 -25.83 -17.75 -19.93
C TYR A 868 -25.30 -16.83 -21.03
N ARG A 869 -25.04 -15.58 -20.65
CA ARG A 869 -24.56 -14.53 -21.55
C ARG A 869 -23.30 -13.88 -21.01
N TRP A 870 -22.51 -13.29 -21.91
CA TRP A 870 -21.52 -12.29 -21.54
C TRP A 870 -22.22 -10.96 -21.24
N ARG A 871 -21.49 -10.03 -20.61
CA ARG A 871 -22.00 -8.78 -20.08
C ARG A 871 -21.22 -7.59 -20.64
N ARG A 872 -21.86 -6.44 -20.82
CA ARG A 872 -21.21 -5.20 -21.26
C ARG A 872 -21.75 -3.98 -20.54
#